data_AF-A0A1F3ER78-F1
#
_entry.id   AF-A0A1F3ER78-F1
#
_cell.length_a   1.000
_cell.length_b   1.000
_cell.length_c   1.000
_cell.angle_alpha   90.00
_cell.angle_beta   90.00
_cell.angle_gamma   90.00
#
_symmetry.space_group_name_H-M   'P 1'
#
loop_
_entity.id
_entity.type
_entity.pdbx_description
1 polymer ?
#
loop_
_entity_poly.entity_id
_entity_poly.type
_entity_poly.pdbx_seq_one_letter_code
_entity_poly.pdbx_strand_id
1 'polypeptide(L)'
;MAYNNAIYYIDLVNGNDAARTALTGCNFINNGAGVVRMFKAAHGLITGSVILVPTGTYSGSWLVNKIDNDNVDLFSNRAVGNVTRALGVTPAVNDTLTIGSNVFTFKAARSAAFEITIDEDNYQLFMNMVIAINTDQTEVIATYGNLEIKIMSVLSGTIGNDYALATNSLAFTLSGSTLASGANCVYTANRSSVSVTPHGGQSWADAWKTINTGATAARLSPGDSLFFARTPEPVSIGSATWTDGGHVVELASAQTQTIDNCETTWTGTANVTASATTTSYKQGTKACQFVLASAFTTGKIAYKTLPATLDLNAFGKLNFWFRSSQAIIANQYRVVLCSDSNGDVIVDTFIVPAKPSQNVLCPMVLSRVGGGNLGNAINSIAIYADIDPGTPTLGIDAIFTSTASGINLLSLICKNQKSWDDTEPWLPIQSIDGTSVYIDNTSNNQSSEHAVYSGVSETTETYIRETFKTDAVASSTTVTWQTQKAGIAGLHIQYLGGFEVETNIPNGLTYIDGMDRLGFGLNWSAANYTRMSGFGMCRYYNAFQVLGGFQDLCVPQSTSNQFHAVFLNGCANSIFRFGSICNNGYGITFTSNCLRALVLKIVNLNCHNNMGALEFSNSPDCRILEIVNMNRNYYGLAVSGDFIKIEIIRNLNYSTQYGIYVSQTKNTTINEITNLNNNVNGIMLSRCFDTSLKKIIAANNNTNYVISLSDCYACKFRVVSSTGGTKGITTNNGVHYLVDSTFNQATECEVTGQYSAGYIFSINHDAILGNNKIYTFGGVINWQADTKHLSEPGAWKTSVESLHRHIEHPIRVKIAEVAFEADLEVNVKAWVKKDHASNVGCRLVAPENSSVGIIETSDTKANDTDWQQLSISFTPTEMGVTEIWFESWYVAGVSNTYVGTIAVTQA
;
A
#
# COMPACT_ATOMS: atom_id res chain seq x y z
N MET A 1 3.35 32.57 3.23
CA MET A 1 1.89 32.56 3.03
C MET A 1 1.57 31.36 2.18
N ALA A 2 0.72 30.47 2.66
CA ALA A 2 0.23 29.32 1.93
C ALA A 2 -1.26 29.55 1.65
N TYR A 3 -1.71 29.27 0.43
CA TYR A 3 -3.12 29.41 0.04
C TYR A 3 -3.92 28.31 0.72
N ASN A 4 -5.10 28.58 1.24
CA ASN A 4 -5.95 27.51 1.75
C ASN A 4 -6.73 26.88 0.59
N ASN A 5 -6.65 25.55 0.45
CA ASN A 5 -7.34 24.76 -0.56
C ASN A 5 -6.90 25.09 -2.01
N ALA A 6 -5.61 25.33 -2.23
CA ALA A 6 -5.07 25.55 -3.58
C ALA A 6 -4.85 24.23 -4.33
N ILE A 7 -4.84 24.33 -5.66
CA ILE A 7 -4.45 23.24 -6.57
C ILE A 7 -3.07 23.55 -7.11
N TYR A 8 -2.16 22.60 -7.00
CA TYR A 8 -0.82 22.66 -7.58
C TYR A 8 -0.60 21.54 -8.58
N TYR A 9 0.34 21.75 -9.49
CA TYR A 9 0.68 20.84 -10.59
C TYR A 9 2.14 20.41 -10.52
N ILE A 10 2.39 19.12 -10.76
CA ILE A 10 3.72 18.52 -10.79
C ILE A 10 3.93 17.76 -12.11
N ASP A 11 4.88 18.23 -12.91
CA ASP A 11 5.31 17.61 -14.16
C ASP A 11 6.78 17.20 -14.04
N LEU A 12 7.02 15.88 -13.98
CA LEU A 12 8.34 15.30 -13.76
C LEU A 12 9.28 15.48 -14.96
N VAL A 13 8.73 15.77 -16.14
CA VAL A 13 9.47 15.92 -17.39
C VAL A 13 9.77 17.39 -17.64
N ASN A 14 8.72 18.23 -17.67
CA ASN A 14 8.84 19.63 -18.09
C ASN A 14 8.78 20.64 -16.93
N GLY A 15 8.46 20.19 -15.72
CA GLY A 15 8.37 21.05 -14.55
C GLY A 15 9.71 21.65 -14.14
N ASN A 16 9.65 22.66 -13.28
CA ASN A 16 10.84 23.34 -12.76
C ASN A 16 10.74 23.56 -11.25
N ASP A 17 11.72 23.01 -10.52
CA ASP A 17 11.85 23.15 -9.07
C ASP A 17 12.71 24.32 -8.63
N ALA A 18 13.46 24.93 -9.56
CA ALA A 18 14.29 26.07 -9.24
C ALA A 18 13.41 27.07 -8.50
N ALA A 19 13.81 27.42 -7.28
CA ALA A 19 13.22 28.53 -6.57
C ALA A 19 13.28 29.71 -7.54
N ARG A 20 12.12 30.07 -8.10
CA ARG A 20 12.04 31.13 -9.11
C ARG A 20 12.76 32.32 -8.49
N THR A 21 13.86 32.73 -9.14
CA THR A 21 14.82 33.66 -8.57
C THR A 21 14.01 34.82 -8.04
N ALA A 22 14.14 35.09 -6.74
CA ALA A 22 13.41 36.17 -6.14
C ALA A 22 13.71 37.41 -6.99
N LEU A 23 12.70 37.97 -7.64
CA LEU A 23 12.91 38.96 -8.69
C LEU A 23 13.56 40.16 -8.02
N THR A 24 14.87 40.32 -8.21
CA THR A 24 15.63 41.43 -7.66
C THR A 24 15.60 42.60 -8.63
N GLY A 25 15.69 43.81 -8.08
CA GLY A 25 15.56 45.04 -8.85
C GLY A 25 14.15 45.31 -9.36
N CYS A 26 13.12 44.74 -8.73
CA CYS A 26 11.73 45.12 -8.99
C CYS A 26 11.53 46.59 -8.57
N ASN A 27 11.00 47.39 -9.49
CA ASN A 27 10.65 48.77 -9.22
C ASN A 27 9.13 48.88 -9.10
N PHE A 28 8.65 49.41 -7.98
CA PHE A 28 7.23 49.52 -7.71
C PHE A 28 6.80 50.98 -7.80
N ILE A 29 5.77 51.26 -8.59
CA ILE A 29 5.24 52.61 -8.80
C ILE A 29 3.73 52.53 -8.64
N ASN A 30 3.15 53.42 -7.83
CA ASN A 30 1.71 53.61 -7.83
C ASN A 30 1.32 54.24 -9.18
N ASN A 31 0.52 53.54 -9.98
CA ASN A 31 0.17 53.99 -11.33
C ASN A 31 -0.92 55.08 -11.34
N GLY A 32 -1.37 55.54 -10.17
CA GLY A 32 -2.40 56.58 -10.03
C GLY A 32 -3.83 56.08 -10.16
N ALA A 33 -4.05 54.80 -10.49
CA ALA A 33 -5.37 54.19 -10.66
C ALA A 33 -5.77 53.25 -9.50
N GLY A 34 -5.11 53.39 -8.34
CA GLY A 34 -5.32 52.51 -7.18
C GLY A 34 -4.67 51.13 -7.31
N VAL A 35 -3.78 50.94 -8.28
CA VAL A 35 -3.06 49.69 -8.54
C VAL A 35 -1.54 49.94 -8.45
N VAL A 36 -0.81 49.01 -7.84
CA VAL A 36 0.65 49.13 -7.73
C VAL A 36 1.27 48.47 -8.95
N ARG A 37 1.94 49.21 -9.82
CA ARG A 37 2.67 48.62 -10.96
C ARG A 37 4.05 48.19 -10.52
N MET A 38 4.40 46.94 -10.79
CA MET A 38 5.75 46.44 -10.68
C MET A 38 6.39 46.37 -12.07
N PHE A 39 7.51 47.05 -12.22
CA PHE A 39 8.39 46.96 -13.37
C PHE A 39 9.56 46.03 -13.07
N LYS A 40 9.77 45.03 -13.93
CA LYS A 40 10.93 44.16 -13.94
C LYS A 40 11.09 43.59 -15.36
N ALA A 41 12.18 43.96 -16.01
CA ALA A 41 12.50 43.44 -17.34
C ALA A 41 12.50 41.90 -17.35
N ALA A 42 11.76 41.31 -18.28
CA ALA A 42 11.56 39.87 -18.42
C ALA A 42 11.19 39.18 -17.08
N HIS A 43 10.17 39.70 -16.38
CA HIS A 43 9.80 39.19 -15.04
C HIS A 43 9.28 37.75 -15.03
N GLY A 44 8.82 37.22 -16.18
CA GLY A 44 8.36 35.82 -16.31
C GLY A 44 7.11 35.46 -15.48
N LEU A 45 6.39 36.47 -14.99
CA LEU A 45 5.10 36.32 -14.27
C LEU A 45 3.95 36.32 -15.28
N ILE A 46 2.86 35.65 -14.92
CA ILE A 46 1.60 35.61 -15.69
C ILE A 46 0.45 36.21 -14.87
N THR A 47 -0.62 36.67 -15.54
CA THR A 47 -1.85 37.08 -14.86
C THR A 47 -2.37 35.95 -13.97
N GLY A 48 -2.71 36.26 -12.72
CA GLY A 48 -3.09 35.31 -11.69
C GLY A 48 -1.96 34.85 -10.79
N SER A 49 -0.69 35.13 -11.14
CA SER A 49 0.44 34.85 -10.22
C SER A 49 0.22 35.60 -8.91
N VAL A 50 0.56 35.00 -7.78
CA VAL A 50 0.58 35.71 -6.51
C VAL A 50 2.01 35.87 -6.07
N ILE A 51 2.33 37.09 -5.66
CA ILE A 51 3.67 37.46 -5.27
C ILE A 51 3.69 37.99 -3.84
N LEU A 52 4.75 37.66 -3.11
CA LEU A 52 5.05 38.27 -1.81
C LEU A 52 6.10 39.36 -2.01
N VAL A 53 5.78 40.58 -1.56
CA VAL A 53 6.72 41.69 -1.42
C VAL A 53 7.16 41.72 0.05
N PRO A 54 8.36 41.24 0.40
CA PRO A 54 8.74 41.00 1.79
C PRO A 54 9.03 42.28 2.58
N THR A 55 9.46 43.37 1.92
CA THR A 55 9.85 44.62 2.57
C THR A 55 9.52 45.84 1.70
N GLY A 56 9.35 47.01 2.32
CA GLY A 56 9.09 48.28 1.63
C GLY A 56 7.63 48.76 1.67
N THR A 57 7.35 49.88 0.99
CA THR A 57 6.06 50.59 0.99
C THR A 57 4.89 49.74 0.49
N TYR A 58 5.17 48.76 -0.38
CA TYR A 58 4.18 47.84 -0.94
C TYR A 58 4.33 46.42 -0.37
N SER A 59 4.82 46.27 0.86
CA SER A 59 4.94 44.96 1.50
C SER A 59 3.58 44.25 1.61
N GLY A 60 3.59 42.92 1.47
CA GLY A 60 2.38 42.09 1.51
C GLY A 60 2.25 41.15 0.31
N SER A 61 1.13 40.41 0.28
CA SER A 61 0.78 39.54 -0.85
C SER A 61 -0.07 40.29 -1.87
N TRP A 62 0.27 40.12 -3.15
CA TRP A 62 -0.41 40.78 -4.25
C TRP A 62 -0.74 39.79 -5.37
N LEU A 63 -1.91 39.97 -5.97
CA LEU A 63 -2.29 39.27 -7.21
C LEU A 63 -1.72 40.04 -8.40
N VAL A 64 -1.10 39.34 -9.34
CA VAL A 64 -0.49 39.90 -10.55
C VAL A 64 -1.50 39.90 -11.69
N ASN A 65 -1.67 41.02 -12.37
CA ASN A 65 -2.18 41.09 -13.73
C ASN A 65 -1.03 41.45 -14.66
N LYS A 66 -0.66 40.54 -15.56
CA LYS A 66 0.39 40.79 -16.55
C LYS A 66 -0.10 41.84 -17.54
N ILE A 67 0.67 42.92 -17.69
CA ILE A 67 0.43 43.94 -18.71
C ILE A 67 1.24 43.60 -19.97
N ASP A 68 2.54 43.36 -19.78
CA ASP A 68 3.46 42.94 -20.84
C ASP A 68 4.59 42.09 -20.23
N ASN A 69 5.73 41.93 -20.92
CA ASN A 69 6.86 41.12 -20.42
C ASN A 69 7.72 41.81 -19.35
N ASP A 70 7.53 43.12 -19.16
CA ASP A 70 8.33 43.96 -18.27
C ASP A 70 7.48 44.63 -17.16
N ASN A 71 6.15 44.61 -17.30
CA ASN A 71 5.20 45.28 -16.42
C ASN A 71 4.09 44.35 -15.93
N VAL A 72 3.82 44.40 -14.62
CA VAL A 72 2.64 43.80 -14.02
C VAL A 72 1.95 44.77 -13.09
N ASP A 73 0.63 44.70 -13.05
CA ASP A 73 -0.19 45.42 -12.09
C ASP A 73 -0.49 44.51 -10.89
N LEU A 74 -0.28 45.03 -9.69
CA LEU A 74 -0.46 44.34 -8.43
C LEU A 74 -1.75 44.81 -7.78
N PHE A 75 -2.67 43.87 -7.64
CA PHE A 75 -3.93 44.09 -6.96
C PHE A 75 -3.77 43.60 -5.53
N SER A 76 -4.06 44.49 -4.58
CA SER A 76 -4.28 44.04 -3.21
C SER A 76 -5.43 43.04 -3.26
N ASN A 77 -5.34 41.98 -2.46
CA ASN A 77 -6.43 41.01 -2.36
C ASN A 77 -7.72 41.82 -2.10
N ARG A 78 -8.72 41.72 -2.99
CA ARG A 78 -9.91 42.60 -2.97
C ARG A 78 -10.40 42.74 -1.53
N ALA A 79 -10.43 43.97 -1.02
CA ALA A 79 -11.02 44.23 0.28
C ALA A 79 -12.49 43.80 0.22
N VAL A 80 -12.85 42.75 0.95
CA VAL A 80 -14.24 42.40 1.21
C VAL A 80 -14.71 43.36 2.30
N GLY A 81 -15.49 44.36 1.93
CA GLY A 81 -16.06 45.34 2.85
C GLY A 81 -17.52 45.05 3.11
N ASN A 82 -17.91 44.97 4.38
CA ASN A 82 -19.33 45.04 4.76
C ASN A 82 -19.77 46.51 4.76
N VAL A 83 -20.88 46.81 4.09
CA VAL A 83 -21.56 48.09 4.20
C VAL A 83 -22.40 48.06 5.47
N THR A 84 -21.89 48.62 6.56
CA THR A 84 -22.70 48.77 7.78
C THR A 84 -23.53 50.04 7.66
N ARG A 85 -24.84 49.89 7.39
CA ARG A 85 -25.80 50.99 7.47
C ARG A 85 -26.47 50.99 8.84
N ALA A 86 -26.48 52.15 9.52
CA ALA A 86 -27.40 52.36 10.63
C ALA A 86 -28.83 52.49 10.07
N LEU A 87 -29.71 51.52 10.34
CA LEU A 87 -31.13 51.63 10.01
C LEU A 87 -31.77 52.69 10.91
N GLY A 88 -32.42 53.69 10.31
CA GLY A 88 -33.26 54.65 11.03
C GLY A 88 -32.88 56.13 10.90
N VAL A 89 -31.79 56.49 10.20
CA VAL A 89 -31.43 57.89 9.99
C VAL A 89 -31.51 58.25 8.50
N THR A 90 -32.36 59.23 8.17
CA THR A 90 -32.42 59.85 6.85
C THR A 90 -31.10 60.62 6.64
N PRO A 91 -30.37 60.41 5.54
CA PRO A 91 -29.14 61.15 5.29
C PRO A 91 -29.43 62.66 5.27
N ALA A 92 -28.63 63.44 6.00
CA ALA A 92 -28.69 64.88 5.94
C ALA A 92 -28.09 65.38 4.61
N VAL A 93 -28.45 66.60 4.22
CA VAL A 93 -27.85 67.27 3.06
C VAL A 93 -26.33 67.33 3.24
N ASN A 94 -25.57 66.82 2.25
CA ASN A 94 -24.11 66.65 2.25
C ASN A 94 -23.54 65.48 3.06
N ASP A 95 -24.36 64.51 3.47
CA ASP A 95 -23.80 63.24 3.95
C ASP A 95 -22.98 62.58 2.83
N THR A 96 -21.91 61.90 3.22
CA THR A 96 -21.00 61.23 2.32
C THR A 96 -21.09 59.72 2.47
N LEU A 97 -21.22 59.01 1.36
CA LEU A 97 -21.09 57.57 1.27
C LEU A 97 -19.70 57.25 0.74
N THR A 98 -18.86 56.65 1.58
CA THR A 98 -17.51 56.26 1.18
C THR A 98 -17.47 54.77 0.87
N ILE A 99 -17.05 54.41 -0.35
CA ILE A 99 -16.82 53.02 -0.78
C ILE A 99 -15.36 52.94 -1.22
N GLY A 100 -14.53 52.24 -0.42
CA GLY A 100 -13.09 52.26 -0.62
C GLY A 100 -12.52 53.67 -0.39
N SER A 101 -11.77 54.20 -1.36
CA SER A 101 -11.20 55.56 -1.31
C SER A 101 -12.10 56.63 -1.94
N ASN A 102 -13.25 56.26 -2.51
CA ASN A 102 -14.12 57.17 -3.22
C ASN A 102 -15.26 57.65 -2.31
N VAL A 103 -15.46 58.97 -2.27
CA VAL A 103 -16.45 59.63 -1.42
C VAL A 103 -17.56 60.19 -2.31
N PHE A 104 -18.79 59.71 -2.15
CA PHE A 104 -19.96 60.16 -2.88
C PHE A 104 -20.81 61.06 -1.99
N THR A 105 -21.08 62.30 -2.40
CA THR A 105 -21.84 63.27 -1.60
C THR A 105 -23.29 63.36 -2.09
N PHE A 106 -24.26 63.23 -1.18
CA PHE A 106 -25.68 63.39 -1.52
C PHE A 106 -26.02 64.87 -1.84
N LYS A 107 -26.75 65.11 -2.94
CA LYS A 107 -26.99 66.45 -3.50
C LYS A 107 -27.92 67.32 -2.64
N ALA A 108 -27.74 68.64 -2.73
CA ALA A 108 -28.29 69.63 -1.78
C ALA A 108 -29.71 70.18 -2.04
N ALA A 109 -30.53 69.61 -2.93
CA ALA A 109 -31.88 70.13 -3.17
C ALA A 109 -32.92 69.03 -3.42
N ARG A 110 -34.11 69.18 -2.81
CA ARG A 110 -35.27 68.29 -2.89
C ARG A 110 -35.84 68.21 -4.32
N SER A 111 -35.24 67.38 -5.16
CA SER A 111 -35.97 66.56 -6.14
C SER A 111 -36.47 65.32 -5.37
N ALA A 112 -37.69 64.84 -5.63
CA ALA A 112 -38.36 63.81 -4.84
C ALA A 112 -37.77 62.38 -5.00
N ALA A 113 -36.52 62.25 -5.42
CA ALA A 113 -35.79 60.99 -5.49
C ALA A 113 -34.36 61.20 -4.99
N PHE A 114 -33.82 60.23 -4.25
CA PHE A 114 -32.47 60.21 -3.69
C PHE A 114 -31.42 60.08 -4.81
N GLU A 115 -31.17 61.16 -5.55
CA GLU A 115 -30.28 61.20 -6.71
C GLU A 115 -28.81 61.34 -6.29
N ILE A 116 -27.96 60.41 -6.75
CA ILE A 116 -26.51 60.54 -6.75
C ILE A 116 -26.12 60.92 -8.18
N THR A 117 -25.54 62.11 -8.39
CA THR A 117 -24.98 62.47 -9.71
C THR A 117 -23.54 61.96 -9.78
N ILE A 118 -23.22 61.21 -10.83
CA ILE A 118 -21.89 60.66 -11.07
C ILE A 118 -21.37 61.23 -12.40
N ASP A 119 -20.08 61.53 -12.45
CA ASP A 119 -19.32 61.96 -13.62
C ASP A 119 -19.20 60.85 -14.69
N GLU A 120 -19.07 61.25 -15.96
CA GLU A 120 -19.05 60.33 -17.13
C GLU A 120 -17.94 59.26 -17.05
N ASP A 121 -16.87 59.51 -16.30
CA ASP A 121 -15.71 58.62 -16.19
C ASP A 121 -15.95 57.36 -15.35
N ASN A 122 -17.05 57.28 -14.59
CA ASN A 122 -17.37 56.17 -13.69
C ASN A 122 -18.46 55.21 -14.20
N TYR A 123 -18.82 55.32 -15.49
CA TYR A 123 -19.88 54.55 -16.17
C TYR A 123 -19.76 53.02 -16.01
N GLN A 124 -18.53 52.47 -16.03
CA GLN A 124 -18.33 51.02 -15.98
C GLN A 124 -18.52 50.43 -14.57
N LEU A 125 -18.15 51.19 -13.53
CA LEU A 125 -18.39 50.81 -12.14
C LEU A 125 -19.90 50.76 -11.83
N PHE A 126 -20.65 51.64 -12.49
CA PHE A 126 -22.08 51.79 -12.36
C PHE A 126 -22.88 50.65 -13.01
N MET A 127 -22.48 50.22 -14.22
CA MET A 127 -23.07 49.04 -14.87
C MET A 127 -22.87 47.77 -14.03
N ASN A 128 -21.71 47.62 -13.38
CA ASN A 128 -21.45 46.51 -12.48
C ASN A 128 -22.33 46.55 -11.22
N MET A 129 -22.67 47.75 -10.75
CA MET A 129 -23.55 47.94 -9.59
C MET A 129 -25.01 47.62 -9.91
N VAL A 130 -25.52 48.01 -11.09
CA VAL A 130 -26.86 47.64 -11.58
C VAL A 130 -26.97 46.13 -11.78
N ILE A 131 -25.92 45.49 -12.31
CA ILE A 131 -25.87 44.03 -12.45
C ILE A 131 -25.90 43.38 -11.07
N ALA A 132 -25.11 43.85 -10.11
CA ALA A 132 -25.11 43.31 -8.74
C ALA A 132 -26.48 43.43 -8.06
N ILE A 133 -27.15 44.58 -8.17
CA ILE A 133 -28.48 44.81 -7.56
C ILE A 133 -29.55 43.89 -8.19
N ASN A 134 -29.52 43.71 -9.51
CA ASN A 134 -30.49 42.84 -10.20
C ASN A 134 -30.19 41.33 -10.05
N THR A 135 -28.98 40.96 -9.64
CA THR A 135 -28.57 39.56 -9.44
C THR A 135 -28.99 39.03 -8.06
N ASP A 136 -29.23 39.92 -7.07
CA ASP A 136 -29.55 39.53 -5.69
C ASP A 136 -31.07 39.30 -5.43
N GLN A 137 -31.91 39.46 -6.47
CA GLN A 137 -33.32 39.01 -6.65
C GLN A 137 -34.33 39.04 -5.48
N THR A 138 -34.05 39.65 -4.33
CA THR A 138 -34.89 39.42 -3.15
C THR A 138 -35.85 40.54 -2.79
N GLU A 139 -35.71 41.79 -3.27
CA GLU A 139 -36.77 42.80 -3.00
C GLU A 139 -36.77 44.11 -3.83
N VAL A 140 -35.87 44.28 -4.81
CA VAL A 140 -35.76 45.52 -5.58
C VAL A 140 -35.32 45.27 -7.03
N ILE A 141 -35.91 46.00 -7.99
CA ILE A 141 -35.50 46.00 -9.40
C ILE A 141 -34.88 47.37 -9.73
N ALA A 142 -33.71 47.37 -10.37
CA ALA A 142 -33.04 48.57 -10.87
C ALA A 142 -33.06 48.60 -12.41
N THR A 143 -33.61 49.65 -13.00
CA THR A 143 -33.59 49.91 -14.45
C THR A 143 -32.72 51.12 -14.79
N TYR A 144 -31.97 51.04 -15.90
CA TYR A 144 -31.07 52.09 -16.38
C TYR A 144 -31.60 52.74 -17.67
N GLY A 145 -31.61 54.08 -17.72
CA GLY A 145 -31.88 54.88 -18.92
C GLY A 145 -31.61 56.37 -18.68
N ASN A 146 -31.08 57.09 -19.69
CA ASN A 146 -30.71 58.51 -19.61
C ASN A 146 -29.84 58.90 -18.40
N LEU A 147 -28.81 58.09 -18.07
CA LEU A 147 -27.89 58.34 -16.94
C LEU A 147 -28.57 58.40 -15.55
N GLU A 148 -29.80 57.90 -15.41
CA GLU A 148 -30.51 57.75 -14.13
C GLU A 148 -30.71 56.27 -13.74
N ILE A 149 -30.75 55.99 -12.43
CA ILE A 149 -31.26 54.73 -11.87
C ILE A 149 -32.53 55.02 -11.07
N LYS A 150 -33.59 54.24 -11.33
CA LYS A 150 -34.75 54.14 -10.46
C LYS A 150 -34.76 52.81 -9.72
N ILE A 151 -34.99 52.88 -8.41
CA ILE A 151 -35.02 51.76 -7.46
C ILE A 151 -36.45 51.67 -6.91
N MET A 152 -37.18 50.60 -7.21
CA MET A 152 -38.56 50.38 -6.72
C MET A 152 -38.62 49.17 -5.78
N SER A 153 -39.03 49.39 -4.52
CA SER A 153 -39.26 48.33 -3.52
C SER A 153 -40.59 47.61 -3.78
N VAL A 154 -40.63 46.28 -3.56
CA VAL A 154 -41.81 45.44 -3.86
C VAL A 154 -42.64 45.02 -2.63
N LEU A 155 -42.27 45.36 -1.38
CA LEU A 155 -43.03 44.91 -0.20
C LEU A 155 -43.44 46.04 0.75
N SER A 156 -44.77 46.15 0.96
CA SER A 156 -45.41 47.01 1.95
C SER A 156 -45.58 46.26 3.28
N GLY A 157 -45.14 46.85 4.40
CA GLY A 157 -45.76 46.55 5.70
C GLY A 157 -44.85 46.33 6.90
N THR A 158 -44.86 47.34 7.77
CA THR A 158 -44.89 47.27 9.25
C THR A 158 -43.59 47.04 10.04
N ILE A 159 -43.25 48.15 10.71
CA ILE A 159 -42.31 48.45 11.79
C ILE A 159 -42.45 47.50 13.01
N GLY A 160 -41.31 47.21 13.64
CA GLY A 160 -41.22 47.08 15.11
C GLY A 160 -40.68 45.75 15.63
N ASN A 161 -39.37 45.68 15.85
CA ASN A 161 -38.73 45.00 16.98
C ASN A 161 -37.25 45.43 17.05
N ASP A 162 -36.92 46.21 18.07
CA ASP A 162 -35.54 46.59 18.42
C ASP A 162 -34.85 45.42 19.12
N TYR A 163 -33.66 45.04 18.64
CA TYR A 163 -32.69 44.27 19.43
C TYR A 163 -31.38 45.05 19.49
N ALA A 164 -31.07 45.56 20.68
CA ALA A 164 -29.81 46.21 21.01
C ALA A 164 -28.78 45.19 21.50
N LEU A 165 -27.49 45.41 21.22
CA LEU A 165 -26.44 44.93 22.12
C LEU A 165 -25.18 45.81 22.14
N ALA A 166 -24.65 45.91 23.36
CA ALA A 166 -23.83 46.96 23.95
C ALA A 166 -22.37 47.07 23.45
N THR A 167 -21.85 48.29 23.62
CA THR A 167 -20.46 48.70 23.46
C THR A 167 -19.55 48.13 24.55
N ASN A 168 -18.50 47.42 24.12
CA ASN A 168 -17.20 47.18 24.77
C ASN A 168 -16.93 45.77 25.35
N SER A 169 -16.61 44.81 24.48
CA SER A 169 -15.50 43.86 24.69
C SER A 169 -14.76 43.63 23.36
N LEU A 170 -13.46 43.32 23.47
CA LEU A 170 -12.42 43.51 22.46
C LEU A 170 -12.35 42.44 21.37
N ALA A 171 -12.58 42.86 20.12
CA ALA A 171 -11.80 42.47 18.96
C ALA A 171 -11.54 43.73 18.09
N PHE A 172 -10.32 44.11 17.70
CA PHE A 172 -9.10 44.42 18.48
C PHE A 172 -8.21 45.32 17.57
N THR A 173 -8.08 46.63 17.82
CA THR A 173 -7.17 47.52 17.06
C THR A 173 -6.68 48.73 17.89
N LEU A 174 -5.40 49.08 17.70
CA LEU A 174 -4.57 50.05 18.42
C LEU A 174 -4.92 51.54 18.18
N SER A 175 -4.69 52.39 19.19
CA SER A 175 -3.49 53.28 19.30
C SER A 175 -3.74 54.52 20.18
N GLY A 176 -2.69 54.95 20.89
CA GLY A 176 -2.56 56.29 21.49
C GLY A 176 -1.31 56.96 20.93
N SER A 177 -1.46 58.24 20.55
CA SER A 177 -0.49 59.17 19.94
C SER A 177 0.70 59.49 20.88
N THR A 178 1.84 60.06 20.44
CA THR A 178 2.00 61.44 19.94
C THR A 178 3.45 61.72 19.49
N LEU A 179 3.67 62.48 18.40
CA LEU A 179 4.46 63.73 18.37
C LEU A 179 4.48 64.36 16.96
N ALA A 180 4.47 65.69 16.93
CA ALA A 180 4.35 66.54 15.74
C ALA A 180 5.67 67.27 15.40
N SER A 181 5.69 67.80 14.17
CA SER A 181 6.51 68.91 13.62
C SER A 181 7.72 68.56 12.74
N GLY A 182 7.73 69.17 11.54
CA GLY A 182 8.90 69.85 10.98
C GLY A 182 9.61 69.24 9.76
N ALA A 183 9.66 70.04 8.69
CA ALA A 183 10.66 70.12 7.61
C ALA A 183 10.47 69.28 6.32
N ASN A 184 10.39 70.01 5.21
CA ASN A 184 10.71 69.55 3.86
C ASN A 184 12.12 68.95 3.83
N CYS A 185 12.24 67.70 3.37
CA CYS A 185 13.45 67.17 2.76
C CYS A 185 13.05 66.35 1.53
N VAL A 186 13.55 66.78 0.38
CA VAL A 186 13.73 65.95 -0.81
C VAL A 186 14.36 64.62 -0.39
N TYR A 187 13.72 63.51 -0.76
CA TYR A 187 14.39 62.22 -0.90
C TYR A 187 14.08 61.63 -2.28
N THR A 188 14.93 62.00 -3.22
CA THR A 188 15.39 61.03 -4.23
C THR A 188 16.20 59.97 -3.48
N ALA A 189 15.75 58.72 -3.46
CA ALA A 189 16.58 57.59 -3.06
C ALA A 189 16.33 56.39 -4.00
N ASN A 190 17.31 56.29 -4.88
CA ASN A 190 17.66 55.25 -5.82
C ASN A 190 17.38 53.80 -5.37
N ARG A 191 16.86 53.04 -6.35
CA ARG A 191 17.12 51.62 -6.69
C ARG A 191 17.82 50.78 -5.59
N SER A 192 17.17 49.70 -5.18
CA SER A 192 17.60 48.33 -5.53
C SER A 192 16.91 47.27 -4.67
N SER A 193 16.45 46.21 -5.35
CA SER A 193 16.23 44.87 -4.81
C SER A 193 15.34 44.68 -3.58
N VAL A 194 14.03 44.82 -3.77
CA VAL A 194 13.09 43.97 -3.03
C VAL A 194 12.90 42.70 -3.85
N SER A 195 13.08 41.54 -3.21
CA SER A 195 13.02 40.24 -3.87
C SER A 195 11.57 39.74 -3.87
N VAL A 196 11.08 39.30 -5.03
CA VAL A 196 9.70 38.81 -5.18
C VAL A 196 9.74 37.35 -5.62
N THR A 197 9.25 36.42 -4.81
CA THR A 197 9.33 34.98 -5.11
C THR A 197 7.98 34.47 -5.61
N PRO A 198 7.85 34.07 -6.90
CA PRO A 198 6.67 33.39 -7.40
C PRO A 198 6.58 31.99 -6.78
N HIS A 199 5.38 31.57 -6.38
CA HIS A 199 5.19 30.32 -5.64
C HIS A 199 5.32 29.06 -6.53
N GLY A 200 5.23 29.20 -7.86
CA GLY A 200 5.24 28.07 -8.78
C GLY A 200 4.01 27.17 -8.64
N GLY A 201 3.85 26.24 -9.57
CA GLY A 201 2.93 25.11 -9.45
C GLY A 201 1.45 25.41 -9.71
N GLN A 202 1.03 26.62 -10.11
CA GLN A 202 -0.40 26.97 -10.23
C GLN A 202 -1.05 26.59 -11.58
N SER A 203 -0.25 26.08 -12.52
CA SER A 203 -0.71 25.54 -13.80
C SER A 203 0.32 24.54 -14.33
N TRP A 204 -0.04 23.73 -15.33
CA TRP A 204 0.92 22.85 -16.01
C TRP A 204 2.10 23.60 -16.63
N ALA A 205 1.89 24.80 -17.16
CA ALA A 205 2.96 25.65 -17.71
C ALA A 205 3.95 26.16 -16.65
N ASP A 206 3.57 26.11 -15.37
CA ASP A 206 4.40 26.48 -14.22
C ASP A 206 4.49 25.31 -13.24
N ALA A 207 4.36 24.06 -13.69
CA ALA A 207 4.36 22.92 -12.78
C ALA A 207 5.72 22.80 -12.05
N TRP A 208 5.66 22.36 -10.79
CA TRP A 208 6.87 21.93 -10.11
C TRP A 208 7.40 20.64 -10.74
N LYS A 209 8.70 20.37 -10.60
CA LYS A 209 9.30 19.14 -11.11
C LYS A 209 9.20 18.00 -10.09
N THR A 210 9.42 18.28 -8.82
CA THR A 210 9.43 17.27 -7.75
C THR A 210 8.72 17.76 -6.49
N ILE A 211 8.33 16.80 -5.65
CA ILE A 211 7.72 17.09 -4.35
C ILE A 211 8.72 17.65 -3.33
N ASN A 212 10.00 17.28 -3.43
CA ASN A 212 11.00 17.60 -2.40
C ASN A 212 11.39 19.08 -2.37
N THR A 213 11.44 19.72 -3.53
CA THR A 213 11.91 21.10 -3.70
C THR A 213 10.80 22.01 -4.22
N GLY A 214 9.85 21.46 -4.99
CA GLY A 214 8.63 22.14 -5.41
C GLY A 214 7.65 22.31 -4.26
N ALA A 215 7.10 21.19 -3.78
CA ALA A 215 5.98 21.12 -2.83
C ALA A 215 6.42 21.16 -1.34
N THR A 216 7.24 22.14 -0.99
CA THR A 216 7.81 22.24 0.35
C THR A 216 6.78 22.62 1.42
N ALA A 217 7.10 22.34 2.69
CA ALA A 217 6.22 22.67 3.83
C ALA A 217 5.79 24.15 3.91
N ALA A 218 6.62 25.06 3.40
CA ALA A 218 6.36 26.50 3.36
C ALA A 218 5.40 26.93 2.24
N ARG A 219 5.22 26.07 1.24
CA ARG A 219 4.39 26.31 0.04
C ARG A 219 3.03 25.62 0.11
N LEU A 220 2.83 24.69 1.04
CA LEU A 220 1.59 23.94 1.24
C LEU A 220 0.85 24.34 2.52
N SER A 221 -0.47 24.31 2.44
CA SER A 221 -1.44 24.45 3.53
C SER A 221 -2.34 23.21 3.63
N PRO A 222 -2.95 22.95 4.79
CA PRO A 222 -4.02 21.96 4.89
C PRO A 222 -5.15 22.24 3.89
N GLY A 223 -5.65 21.16 3.25
CA GLY A 223 -6.71 21.23 2.24
C GLY A 223 -6.22 21.36 0.79
N ASP A 224 -4.92 21.60 0.57
CA ASP A 224 -4.35 21.71 -0.77
C ASP A 224 -4.38 20.39 -1.55
N SER A 225 -4.43 20.48 -2.87
CA SER A 225 -4.37 19.34 -3.79
C SER A 225 -3.21 19.48 -4.75
N LEU A 226 -2.48 18.39 -4.99
CA LEU A 226 -1.35 18.32 -5.90
C LEU A 226 -1.65 17.30 -7.00
N PHE A 227 -1.71 17.76 -8.24
CA PHE A 227 -1.99 16.96 -9.42
C PHE A 227 -0.68 16.62 -10.11
N PHE A 228 -0.42 15.32 -10.32
CA PHE A 228 0.79 14.85 -10.98
C PHE A 228 0.47 14.39 -12.39
N ALA A 229 1.34 14.74 -13.33
CA ALA A 229 1.22 14.34 -14.71
C ALA A 229 1.18 12.80 -14.81
N ARG A 230 0.36 12.28 -15.71
CA ARG A 230 0.35 10.86 -16.06
C ARG A 230 1.63 10.49 -16.81
N THR A 231 2.06 9.24 -16.65
CA THR A 231 3.08 8.66 -17.51
C THR A 231 2.55 8.49 -18.94
N PRO A 232 3.45 8.40 -19.95
CA PRO A 232 3.04 8.12 -21.32
C PRO A 232 2.09 6.92 -21.43
N GLU A 233 1.22 6.95 -22.43
CA GLU A 233 0.30 5.85 -22.70
C GLU A 233 1.06 4.56 -23.03
N PRO A 234 0.54 3.38 -22.61
CA PRO A 234 1.09 2.12 -23.06
C PRO A 234 1.01 1.95 -24.56
N VAL A 235 2.04 1.32 -25.12
CA VAL A 235 2.13 1.04 -26.55
C VAL A 235 2.08 -0.47 -26.75
N SER A 236 1.21 -0.93 -27.65
CA SER A 236 1.17 -2.34 -28.04
C SER A 236 2.47 -2.74 -28.74
N ILE A 237 3.00 -3.89 -28.35
CA ILE A 237 4.15 -4.54 -28.99
C ILE A 237 3.74 -5.81 -29.75
N GLY A 238 2.45 -5.99 -30.01
CA GLY A 238 1.91 -7.18 -30.65
C GLY A 238 1.55 -8.30 -29.66
N SER A 239 1.43 -9.53 -30.16
CA SER A 239 1.02 -10.68 -29.35
C SER A 239 2.20 -11.31 -28.59
N ALA A 240 1.95 -11.75 -27.37
CA ALA A 240 2.88 -12.57 -26.60
C ALA A 240 2.17 -13.68 -25.83
N THR A 241 2.89 -14.76 -25.52
CA THR A 241 2.39 -15.87 -24.70
C THR A 241 2.82 -15.68 -23.25
N TRP A 242 1.82 -15.62 -22.38
CA TRP A 242 1.96 -15.50 -20.94
C TRP A 242 1.59 -16.84 -20.30
N THR A 243 2.38 -17.29 -19.34
CA THR A 243 2.14 -18.55 -18.63
C THR A 243 2.08 -18.30 -17.14
N ASP A 244 1.02 -18.73 -16.47
CA ASP A 244 0.92 -18.67 -15.00
C ASP A 244 2.07 -19.45 -14.35
N GLY A 245 2.79 -18.80 -13.46
CA GLY A 245 4.03 -19.32 -12.87
C GLY A 245 5.23 -19.30 -13.80
N GLY A 246 5.11 -18.80 -15.03
CA GLY A 246 6.20 -18.62 -15.97
C GLY A 246 7.00 -17.36 -15.68
N HIS A 247 8.33 -17.42 -15.82
CA HIS A 247 9.23 -16.28 -15.72
C HIS A 247 9.58 -15.64 -17.07
N VAL A 248 9.08 -16.23 -18.16
CA VAL A 248 9.30 -15.77 -19.55
C VAL A 248 7.96 -15.42 -20.17
N VAL A 249 7.92 -14.27 -20.83
CA VAL A 249 6.86 -13.86 -21.76
C VAL A 249 7.42 -14.01 -23.17
N GLU A 250 6.76 -14.83 -24.00
CA GLU A 250 7.26 -15.17 -25.33
C GLU A 250 6.61 -14.28 -26.39
N LEU A 251 7.38 -13.38 -27.00
CA LEU A 251 6.91 -12.51 -28.08
C LEU A 251 6.71 -13.28 -29.39
N ALA A 252 5.79 -12.84 -30.25
CA ALA A 252 5.60 -13.43 -31.57
C ALA A 252 6.80 -13.25 -32.53
N SER A 253 7.60 -12.20 -32.31
CA SER A 253 8.80 -11.91 -33.09
C SER A 253 9.80 -11.10 -32.25
N ALA A 254 11.09 -11.30 -32.48
CA ALA A 254 12.12 -10.51 -31.81
C ALA A 254 11.98 -9.01 -32.14
N GLN A 255 12.10 -8.16 -31.13
CA GLN A 255 12.04 -6.70 -31.26
C GLN A 255 13.38 -6.01 -30.95
N THR A 256 14.34 -6.79 -30.48
CA THR A 256 15.68 -6.37 -30.09
C THR A 256 16.70 -7.24 -30.82
N GLN A 257 17.93 -6.76 -30.90
CA GLN A 257 19.06 -7.56 -31.37
C GLN A 257 20.05 -7.75 -30.23
N THR A 258 20.25 -9.01 -29.81
CA THR A 258 21.27 -9.41 -28.84
C THR A 258 22.66 -9.11 -29.41
N ILE A 259 23.52 -8.48 -28.60
CA ILE A 259 24.94 -8.27 -28.90
C ILE A 259 25.78 -9.32 -28.16
N ASP A 260 25.59 -9.43 -26.84
CA ASP A 260 26.28 -10.42 -26.01
C ASP A 260 25.49 -10.68 -24.72
N ASN A 261 25.30 -11.96 -24.38
CA ASN A 261 24.73 -12.40 -23.12
C ASN A 261 25.80 -12.58 -22.02
N CYS A 262 27.06 -12.22 -22.29
CA CYS A 262 28.15 -12.20 -21.31
C CYS A 262 28.47 -13.56 -20.65
N GLU A 263 28.12 -14.67 -21.32
CA GLU A 263 28.35 -16.05 -20.86
C GLU A 263 29.81 -16.51 -20.94
N THR A 264 30.69 -15.67 -21.50
CA THR A 264 32.12 -15.95 -21.67
C THR A 264 32.94 -14.74 -21.27
N THR A 265 34.11 -14.99 -20.69
CA THR A 265 35.04 -13.93 -20.28
C THR A 265 35.43 -13.04 -21.47
N TRP A 266 35.30 -11.72 -21.28
CA TRP A 266 35.83 -10.71 -22.19
C TRP A 266 37.36 -10.60 -22.09
N THR A 267 37.99 -9.98 -23.09
CA THR A 267 39.44 -9.73 -23.06
C THR A 267 39.73 -8.44 -22.31
N GLY A 268 40.33 -8.55 -21.13
CA GLY A 268 40.84 -7.41 -20.36
C GLY A 268 42.12 -6.83 -20.98
N THR A 269 42.33 -5.53 -20.82
CA THR A 269 43.59 -4.86 -21.18
C THR A 269 44.61 -4.94 -20.05
N ALA A 270 45.78 -4.31 -20.22
CA ALA A 270 46.80 -4.25 -19.18
C ALA A 270 46.21 -3.69 -17.87
N ASN A 271 46.53 -4.34 -16.74
CA ASN A 271 46.04 -3.99 -15.39
C ASN A 271 44.54 -4.25 -15.15
N VAL A 272 43.88 -5.01 -16.03
CA VAL A 272 42.48 -5.43 -15.86
C VAL A 272 42.37 -6.96 -15.85
N THR A 273 41.90 -7.53 -14.75
CA THR A 273 41.60 -8.95 -14.66
C THR A 273 40.14 -9.18 -15.04
N ALA A 274 39.91 -9.73 -16.24
CA ALA A 274 38.58 -10.11 -16.71
C ALA A 274 38.24 -11.55 -16.30
N SER A 275 37.01 -11.79 -15.87
CA SER A 275 36.48 -13.09 -15.47
C SER A 275 34.98 -13.19 -15.77
N ALA A 276 34.41 -14.39 -15.71
CA ALA A 276 32.97 -14.60 -15.76
C ALA A 276 32.47 -15.01 -14.37
N THR A 277 31.53 -14.27 -13.80
CA THR A 277 30.98 -14.52 -12.46
C THR A 277 29.64 -15.26 -12.55
N THR A 278 29.41 -16.20 -11.63
CA THR A 278 28.16 -16.96 -11.51
C THR A 278 27.29 -16.50 -10.34
N THR A 279 27.62 -15.37 -9.71
CA THR A 279 26.93 -14.91 -8.48
C THR A 279 26.16 -13.61 -8.63
N SER A 280 26.35 -12.87 -9.72
CA SER A 280 25.65 -11.61 -9.99
C SER A 280 25.48 -11.43 -11.49
N TYR A 281 24.33 -11.87 -12.02
CA TYR A 281 24.02 -11.81 -13.44
C TYR A 281 22.50 -11.61 -13.65
N LYS A 282 22.08 -11.42 -14.89
CA LYS A 282 20.73 -11.05 -15.31
C LYS A 282 20.28 -11.83 -16.53
N GLN A 283 21.18 -12.36 -17.34
CA GLN A 283 20.86 -13.29 -18.41
C GLN A 283 21.69 -14.57 -18.29
N GLY A 284 21.12 -15.69 -18.74
CA GLY A 284 21.81 -16.98 -18.83
C GLY A 284 22.34 -17.51 -17.49
N THR A 285 23.65 -17.74 -17.36
CA THR A 285 24.27 -18.35 -16.17
C THR A 285 25.44 -17.57 -15.59
N LYS A 286 25.93 -16.54 -16.31
CA LYS A 286 27.12 -15.78 -15.95
C LYS A 286 27.00 -14.33 -16.37
N ALA A 287 27.81 -13.47 -15.75
CA ALA A 287 28.07 -12.11 -16.22
C ALA A 287 29.57 -11.87 -16.37
N CYS A 288 29.95 -10.85 -17.13
CA CYS A 288 31.34 -10.44 -17.26
C CYS A 288 31.74 -9.54 -16.08
N GLN A 289 32.90 -9.83 -15.47
CA GLN A 289 33.44 -9.10 -14.33
C GLN A 289 34.88 -8.62 -14.61
N PHE A 290 35.18 -7.37 -14.28
CA PHE A 290 36.47 -6.73 -14.50
C PHE A 290 37.01 -6.16 -13.19
N VAL A 291 38.13 -6.69 -12.71
CA VAL A 291 38.84 -6.15 -11.54
C VAL A 291 39.95 -5.24 -12.03
N LEU A 292 39.84 -3.94 -11.78
CA LEU A 292 40.84 -2.95 -12.15
C LEU A 292 41.92 -2.87 -11.06
N ALA A 293 43.18 -3.06 -11.44
CA ALA A 293 44.31 -2.89 -10.55
C ALA A 293 44.69 -1.41 -10.41
N SER A 294 45.41 -1.04 -9.35
CA SER A 294 45.78 0.36 -9.05
C SER A 294 46.67 1.02 -10.10
N ALA A 295 47.27 0.24 -11.00
CA ALA A 295 48.07 0.73 -12.11
C ALA A 295 47.24 1.07 -13.37
N PHE A 296 45.96 0.67 -13.41
CA PHE A 296 45.04 1.14 -14.44
C PHE A 296 44.66 2.59 -14.15
N THR A 297 44.63 3.44 -15.18
CA THR A 297 44.18 4.84 -15.07
C THR A 297 43.02 5.08 -16.03
N THR A 298 43.28 5.39 -17.30
CA THR A 298 42.25 5.66 -18.31
C THR A 298 42.43 4.77 -19.54
N GLY A 299 41.45 4.79 -20.44
CA GLY A 299 41.47 4.05 -21.71
C GLY A 299 40.60 2.80 -21.69
N LYS A 300 40.85 1.89 -22.63
CA LYS A 300 40.08 0.65 -22.81
C LYS A 300 40.28 -0.27 -21.61
N ILE A 301 39.19 -0.67 -20.97
CA ILE A 301 39.19 -1.62 -19.84
C ILE A 301 39.18 -3.05 -20.36
N ALA A 302 38.20 -3.35 -21.24
CA ALA A 302 38.02 -4.67 -21.81
C ALA A 302 37.20 -4.58 -23.10
N TYR A 303 37.29 -5.62 -23.92
CA TYR A 303 36.50 -5.75 -25.14
C TYR A 303 36.06 -7.20 -25.37
N LYS A 304 35.06 -7.33 -26.25
CA LYS A 304 34.58 -8.61 -26.76
C LYS A 304 34.49 -8.53 -28.28
N THR A 305 35.23 -9.41 -28.94
CA THR A 305 35.02 -9.69 -30.37
C THR A 305 33.68 -10.41 -30.53
N LEU A 306 32.85 -9.90 -31.43
CA LEU A 306 31.57 -10.52 -31.77
C LEU A 306 31.80 -11.70 -32.73
N PRO A 307 30.96 -12.75 -32.68
CA PRO A 307 31.12 -13.93 -33.52
C PRO A 307 30.90 -13.64 -35.02
N ALA A 308 30.21 -12.55 -35.34
CA ALA A 308 29.99 -12.06 -36.69
C ALA A 308 29.79 -10.54 -36.68
N THR A 309 29.94 -9.90 -37.84
CA THR A 309 29.57 -8.49 -38.03
C THR A 309 28.07 -8.32 -37.86
N LEU A 310 27.66 -7.41 -36.97
CA LEU A 310 26.27 -7.05 -36.75
C LEU A 310 25.90 -5.77 -37.50
N ASP A 311 24.74 -5.80 -38.17
CA ASP A 311 24.06 -4.60 -38.67
C ASP A 311 23.03 -4.15 -37.63
N LEU A 312 23.28 -3.00 -37.00
CA LEU A 312 22.42 -2.45 -35.96
C LEU A 312 21.72 -1.17 -36.41
N ASN A 313 21.69 -0.88 -37.73
CA ASN A 313 21.15 0.38 -38.28
C ASN A 313 19.66 0.60 -38.04
N ALA A 314 18.92 -0.43 -37.62
CA ALA A 314 17.50 -0.33 -37.26
C ALA A 314 17.28 0.14 -35.82
N PHE A 315 18.32 0.14 -34.99
CA PHE A 315 18.25 0.41 -33.56
C PHE A 315 18.86 1.77 -33.23
N GLY A 316 18.51 2.34 -32.07
CA GLY A 316 18.99 3.65 -31.62
C GLY A 316 19.47 3.69 -30.17
N LYS A 317 19.30 2.60 -29.42
CA LYS A 317 19.64 2.49 -28.00
C LYS A 317 20.41 1.21 -27.70
N LEU A 318 21.34 1.31 -26.75
CA LEU A 318 22.05 0.18 -26.16
C LEU A 318 21.50 -0.10 -24.76
N ASN A 319 21.25 -1.38 -24.48
CA ASN A 319 20.69 -1.87 -23.23
C ASN A 319 21.66 -2.86 -22.59
N PHE A 320 21.90 -2.73 -21.29
CA PHE A 320 22.71 -3.67 -20.52
C PHE A 320 22.51 -3.43 -19.02
N TRP A 321 22.90 -4.40 -18.19
CA TRP A 321 23.05 -4.19 -16.76
C TRP A 321 24.47 -3.82 -16.42
N PHE A 322 24.65 -2.87 -15.49
CA PHE A 322 25.97 -2.42 -15.07
C PHE A 322 26.09 -2.37 -13.56
N ARG A 323 27.18 -2.96 -13.03
CA ARG A 323 27.52 -2.99 -11.61
C ARG A 323 28.93 -2.43 -11.42
N SER A 324 29.14 -1.72 -10.32
CA SER A 324 30.45 -1.27 -9.86
C SER A 324 30.55 -1.46 -8.35
N SER A 325 31.72 -1.84 -7.84
CA SER A 325 32.01 -1.90 -6.41
C SER A 325 32.25 -0.51 -5.78
N GLN A 326 32.28 0.55 -6.59
CA GLN A 326 32.42 1.93 -6.17
C GLN A 326 31.37 2.81 -6.87
N ALA A 327 31.05 3.97 -6.28
CA ALA A 327 30.13 4.93 -6.90
C ALA A 327 30.73 5.44 -8.22
N ILE A 328 29.90 5.48 -9.26
CA ILE A 328 30.29 5.99 -10.58
C ILE A 328 30.01 7.48 -10.61
N ILE A 329 30.99 8.28 -11.03
CA ILE A 329 30.78 9.70 -11.30
C ILE A 329 30.44 9.93 -12.78
N ALA A 330 29.82 11.06 -13.10
CA ALA A 330 29.43 11.37 -14.47
C ALA A 330 30.64 11.36 -15.41
N ASN A 331 30.46 10.81 -16.63
CA ASN A 331 31.48 10.69 -17.67
C ASN A 331 32.72 9.88 -17.27
N GLN A 332 32.65 9.05 -16.22
CA GLN A 332 33.77 8.19 -15.83
C GLN A 332 33.97 7.04 -16.81
N TYR A 333 32.88 6.44 -17.29
CA TYR A 333 32.91 5.32 -18.21
C TYR A 333 32.07 5.58 -19.46
N ARG A 334 32.45 4.91 -20.53
CA ARG A 334 31.63 4.76 -21.73
C ARG A 334 31.68 3.34 -22.26
N VAL A 335 30.60 2.93 -22.89
CA VAL A 335 30.52 1.70 -23.69
C VAL A 335 30.57 2.11 -25.16
N VAL A 336 31.30 1.37 -25.97
CA VAL A 336 31.49 1.68 -27.39
C VAL A 336 31.25 0.45 -28.24
N LEU A 337 30.66 0.66 -29.42
CA LEU A 337 30.56 -0.34 -30.48
C LEU A 337 31.60 0.01 -31.55
N CYS A 338 32.35 -0.99 -32.00
CA CYS A 338 33.52 -0.78 -32.84
C CYS A 338 33.46 -1.65 -34.11
N SER A 339 34.04 -1.14 -35.21
CA SER A 339 34.06 -1.84 -36.50
C SER A 339 35.20 -2.84 -36.65
N ASP A 340 36.16 -2.84 -35.71
CA ASP A 340 37.24 -3.82 -35.65
C ASP A 340 36.94 -4.91 -34.59
N SER A 341 37.76 -5.95 -34.52
CA SER A 341 37.61 -7.04 -33.55
C SER A 341 38.15 -6.71 -32.15
N ASN A 342 38.96 -5.66 -32.03
CA ASN A 342 39.73 -5.35 -30.83
C ASN A 342 39.13 -4.22 -29.98
N GLY A 343 38.06 -3.59 -30.47
CA GLY A 343 37.41 -2.48 -29.79
C GLY A 343 38.14 -1.16 -29.93
N ASP A 344 39.02 -0.99 -30.93
CA ASP A 344 39.83 0.23 -31.11
C ASP A 344 39.21 1.24 -32.07
N VAL A 345 38.44 0.80 -33.07
CA VAL A 345 37.83 1.67 -34.10
C VAL A 345 36.37 1.94 -33.73
N ILE A 346 36.16 2.96 -32.89
CA ILE A 346 34.84 3.34 -32.35
C ILE A 346 33.91 3.85 -33.45
N VAL A 347 32.71 3.26 -33.53
CA VAL A 347 31.60 3.65 -34.43
C VAL A 347 30.52 4.37 -33.64
N ASP A 348 30.12 3.80 -32.51
CA ASP A 348 29.09 4.33 -31.62
C ASP A 348 29.64 4.47 -30.19
N THR A 349 29.23 5.54 -29.50
CA THR A 349 29.63 5.83 -28.12
C THR A 349 28.40 6.02 -27.25
N PHE A 350 28.43 5.47 -26.04
CA PHE A 350 27.37 5.54 -25.03
C PHE A 350 27.99 5.91 -23.68
N ILE A 351 27.58 7.04 -23.10
CA ILE A 351 28.13 7.52 -21.84
C ILE A 351 27.39 6.87 -20.66
N VAL A 352 28.12 6.27 -19.72
CA VAL A 352 27.53 5.73 -18.50
C VAL A 352 27.24 6.89 -17.54
N PRO A 353 25.99 7.05 -17.06
CA PRO A 353 25.63 8.13 -16.16
C PRO A 353 26.25 7.92 -14.76
N ALA A 354 26.24 8.99 -13.96
CA ALA A 354 26.58 8.88 -12.54
C ALA A 354 25.65 7.88 -11.85
N LYS A 355 26.21 7.06 -10.96
CA LYS A 355 25.50 5.99 -10.25
C LYS A 355 26.07 5.88 -8.84
N PRO A 356 25.39 6.44 -7.83
CA PRO A 356 25.88 6.41 -6.45
C PRO A 356 25.77 5.02 -5.80
N SER A 357 24.88 4.15 -6.29
CA SER A 357 24.71 2.80 -5.78
C SER A 357 25.93 1.91 -6.07
N GLN A 358 26.37 1.18 -5.05
CA GLN A 358 27.51 0.26 -5.12
C GLN A 358 27.03 -1.19 -5.05
N ASN A 359 27.73 -2.09 -5.73
CA ASN A 359 27.46 -3.54 -5.72
C ASN A 359 26.03 -3.94 -6.14
N VAL A 360 25.34 -3.08 -6.88
CA VAL A 360 24.00 -3.30 -7.42
C VAL A 360 24.07 -3.22 -8.94
N LEU A 361 23.55 -4.26 -9.62
CA LEU A 361 23.30 -4.21 -11.06
C LEU A 361 22.13 -3.25 -11.33
N CYS A 362 22.38 -2.24 -12.16
CA CYS A 362 21.34 -1.30 -12.59
C CYS A 362 21.12 -1.37 -14.10
N PRO A 363 19.87 -1.24 -14.57
CA PRO A 363 19.57 -1.25 -15.99
C PRO A 363 20.08 0.05 -16.62
N MET A 364 20.85 -0.07 -17.69
CA MET A 364 21.34 1.03 -18.50
C MET A 364 20.63 1.01 -19.85
N VAL A 365 19.97 2.10 -20.21
CA VAL A 365 19.34 2.29 -21.52
C VAL A 365 19.89 3.60 -22.08
N LEU A 366 20.93 3.48 -22.92
CA LEU A 366 21.73 4.61 -23.35
C LEU A 366 21.50 4.90 -24.83
N SER A 367 21.29 6.17 -25.15
CA SER A 367 21.23 6.63 -26.55
C SER A 367 22.64 6.89 -27.07
N ARG A 368 22.83 6.71 -28.38
CA ARG A 368 24.10 7.04 -29.05
C ARG A 368 24.44 8.52 -28.85
N VAL A 369 25.70 8.83 -28.52
CA VAL A 369 26.20 10.21 -28.52
C VAL A 369 26.04 10.83 -29.90
N GLY A 370 25.38 11.99 -29.98
CA GLY A 370 25.01 12.64 -31.25
C GLY A 370 23.65 12.21 -31.82
N GLY A 371 22.99 11.21 -31.23
CA GLY A 371 21.69 10.69 -31.65
C GLY A 371 21.74 9.81 -32.91
N GLY A 372 20.56 9.46 -33.43
CA GLY A 372 20.40 8.64 -34.64
C GLY A 372 20.54 7.13 -34.40
N ASN A 373 20.55 6.39 -35.51
CA ASN A 373 20.65 4.93 -35.50
C ASN A 373 22.10 4.47 -35.24
N LEU A 374 22.26 3.21 -34.85
CA LEU A 374 23.56 2.59 -34.60
C LEU A 374 24.28 2.18 -35.90
N GLY A 375 25.55 1.83 -35.80
CA GLY A 375 26.36 1.39 -36.93
C GLY A 375 25.90 0.07 -37.56
N ASN A 376 26.20 -0.11 -38.84
CA ASN A 376 25.82 -1.28 -39.63
C ASN A 376 26.94 -2.33 -39.82
N ALA A 377 28.11 -2.07 -39.25
CA ALA A 377 29.29 -2.91 -39.40
C ALA A 377 30.03 -3.05 -38.05
N ILE A 378 29.35 -3.59 -37.04
CA ILE A 378 29.88 -3.72 -35.68
C ILE A 378 30.52 -5.10 -35.50
N ASN A 379 31.80 -5.13 -35.12
CA ASN A 379 32.59 -6.35 -34.93
C ASN A 379 33.06 -6.56 -33.48
N SER A 380 32.98 -5.55 -32.63
CA SER A 380 33.27 -5.67 -31.21
C SER A 380 32.51 -4.65 -30.37
N ILE A 381 32.45 -4.93 -29.07
CA ILE A 381 31.99 -4.02 -28.02
C ILE A 381 33.11 -3.86 -26.99
N ALA A 382 33.27 -2.66 -26.43
CA ALA A 382 34.28 -2.37 -25.42
C ALA A 382 33.80 -1.39 -24.35
N ILE A 383 34.44 -1.43 -23.19
CA ILE A 383 34.26 -0.48 -22.09
C ILE A 383 35.53 0.35 -21.96
N TYR A 384 35.37 1.67 -21.84
CA TYR A 384 36.45 2.63 -21.61
C TYR A 384 36.24 3.39 -20.31
N ALA A 385 37.34 3.74 -19.65
CA ALA A 385 37.39 4.75 -18.60
C ALA A 385 37.93 6.05 -19.19
N ASP A 386 37.15 7.13 -19.15
CA ASP A 386 37.60 8.46 -19.57
C ASP A 386 38.18 9.26 -18.38
N ILE A 387 37.85 8.86 -17.16
CA ILE A 387 38.41 9.37 -15.90
C ILE A 387 38.97 8.19 -15.11
N ASP A 388 40.09 8.38 -14.43
CA ASP A 388 40.69 7.36 -13.57
C ASP A 388 39.66 6.82 -12.56
N PRO A 389 39.30 5.53 -12.64
CA PRO A 389 38.31 4.95 -11.75
C PRO A 389 38.89 4.46 -10.43
N GLY A 390 40.21 4.44 -10.25
CA GLY A 390 40.86 3.74 -9.16
C GLY A 390 40.78 2.22 -9.35
N THR A 391 40.39 1.49 -8.30
CA THR A 391 40.39 0.02 -8.27
C THR A 391 39.01 -0.64 -8.11
N PRO A 392 37.97 -0.24 -8.85
CA PRO A 392 36.67 -0.87 -8.74
C PRO A 392 36.68 -2.25 -9.40
N THR A 393 35.74 -3.09 -8.95
CA THR A 393 35.29 -4.25 -9.70
C THR A 393 34.03 -3.86 -10.46
N LEU A 394 34.06 -3.99 -11.78
CA LEU A 394 32.93 -3.73 -12.68
C LEU A 394 32.26 -5.05 -13.08
N GLY A 395 30.96 -5.00 -13.34
CA GLY A 395 30.18 -6.10 -13.89
C GLY A 395 29.25 -5.61 -15.00
N ILE A 396 29.13 -6.39 -16.08
CA ILE A 396 28.21 -6.12 -17.20
C ILE A 396 27.50 -7.39 -17.64
N ASP A 397 26.23 -7.26 -18.03
CA ASP A 397 25.44 -8.38 -18.52
C ASP A 397 24.25 -7.96 -19.42
N ALA A 398 23.66 -8.94 -20.12
CA ALA A 398 22.46 -8.85 -20.96
C ALA A 398 22.49 -7.68 -21.95
N ILE A 399 23.46 -7.70 -22.87
CA ILE A 399 23.72 -6.60 -23.78
C ILE A 399 22.91 -6.79 -25.07
N PHE A 400 21.99 -5.88 -25.34
CA PHE A 400 21.17 -5.88 -26.55
C PHE A 400 20.81 -4.47 -27.01
N THR A 401 20.28 -4.36 -28.22
CA THR A 401 19.85 -3.07 -28.79
C THR A 401 18.34 -2.98 -28.89
N SER A 402 17.82 -1.76 -28.81
CA SER A 402 16.40 -1.46 -29.03
C SER A 402 16.23 -0.22 -29.90
N THR A 403 15.07 -0.11 -30.53
CA THR A 403 14.70 1.11 -31.27
C THR A 403 14.50 2.27 -30.28
N ALA A 404 14.42 3.50 -30.78
CA ALA A 404 14.28 4.68 -29.91
C ALA A 404 13.05 4.63 -28.99
N SER A 405 11.96 4.02 -29.45
CA SER A 405 10.68 3.88 -28.72
C SER A 405 10.29 2.42 -28.45
N GLY A 406 11.19 1.47 -28.70
CA GLY A 406 10.91 0.04 -28.53
C GLY A 406 11.08 -0.43 -27.09
N ILE A 407 10.68 -1.68 -26.87
CA ILE A 407 10.87 -2.39 -25.60
C ILE A 407 12.35 -2.35 -25.17
N ASN A 408 12.58 -2.01 -23.90
CA ASN A 408 13.92 -1.82 -23.34
C ASN A 408 13.94 -2.22 -21.84
N LEU A 409 15.12 -2.24 -21.20
CA LEU A 409 15.25 -2.66 -19.79
C LEU A 409 14.50 -1.74 -18.80
N LEU A 410 14.19 -0.51 -19.19
CA LEU A 410 13.46 0.45 -18.37
C LEU A 410 11.95 0.46 -18.66
N SER A 411 11.48 -0.30 -19.64
CA SER A 411 10.04 -0.51 -19.88
C SER A 411 9.45 -1.47 -18.84
N LEU A 412 8.14 -1.33 -18.61
CA LEU A 412 7.31 -2.36 -17.96
C LEU A 412 6.46 -3.06 -19.02
N ILE A 413 6.10 -4.33 -18.81
CA ILE A 413 5.30 -5.15 -19.72
C ILE A 413 4.01 -5.64 -19.04
N CYS A 414 2.90 -5.67 -19.78
CA CYS A 414 1.58 -6.14 -19.30
C CYS A 414 0.71 -6.64 -20.46
N LYS A 415 -0.30 -7.48 -20.17
CA LYS A 415 -1.34 -7.92 -21.12
C LYS A 415 -2.44 -6.89 -21.38
N ASN A 416 -2.49 -5.80 -20.61
CA ASN A 416 -3.58 -4.85 -20.65
C ASN A 416 -3.09 -3.41 -20.79
N GLN A 417 -3.84 -2.63 -21.56
CA GLN A 417 -3.66 -1.20 -21.74
C GLN A 417 -4.23 -0.37 -20.57
N LYS A 418 -5.27 -0.87 -19.87
CA LYS A 418 -5.96 -0.12 -18.80
C LYS A 418 -5.14 -0.15 -17.50
N SER A 419 -5.01 1.02 -16.87
CA SER A 419 -4.04 1.22 -15.79
C SER A 419 -4.63 1.54 -14.41
N TRP A 420 -5.92 1.88 -14.30
CA TRP A 420 -6.43 2.50 -13.06
C TRP A 420 -7.02 1.57 -12.00
N ASP A 421 -7.43 0.36 -12.39
CA ASP A 421 -8.15 -0.57 -11.50
C ASP A 421 -7.91 -2.05 -11.84
N ASP A 422 -6.88 -2.30 -12.64
CA ASP A 422 -6.63 -3.59 -13.27
C ASP A 422 -6.11 -4.65 -12.28
N THR A 423 -6.59 -5.88 -12.48
CA THR A 423 -6.10 -7.14 -11.93
C THR A 423 -4.68 -7.52 -12.40
N GLU A 424 -4.27 -7.08 -13.59
CA GLU A 424 -3.01 -7.43 -14.23
C GLU A 424 -1.87 -6.44 -13.84
N PRO A 425 -0.70 -6.96 -13.40
CA PRO A 425 0.42 -6.13 -12.99
C PRO A 425 1.28 -5.64 -14.17
N TRP A 426 1.80 -4.41 -14.08
CA TRP A 426 2.93 -3.96 -14.90
C TRP A 426 4.25 -4.55 -14.36
N LEU A 427 4.89 -5.42 -15.15
CA LEU A 427 6.07 -6.17 -14.71
C LEU A 427 7.36 -5.60 -15.31
N PRO A 428 8.44 -5.45 -14.53
CA PRO A 428 9.73 -5.03 -15.07
C PRO A 428 10.45 -6.14 -15.83
N ILE A 429 11.25 -5.72 -16.79
CA ILE A 429 12.03 -6.62 -17.65
C ILE A 429 13.42 -6.85 -17.03
N GLN A 430 13.81 -8.12 -16.96
CA GLN A 430 15.12 -8.58 -16.52
C GLN A 430 16.10 -8.56 -17.69
N SER A 431 15.70 -9.14 -18.81
CA SER A 431 16.51 -9.29 -20.02
C SER A 431 15.60 -9.65 -21.18
N ILE A 432 16.12 -9.50 -22.40
CA ILE A 432 15.45 -9.91 -23.63
C ILE A 432 16.47 -10.67 -24.46
N ASP A 433 16.11 -11.87 -24.92
CA ASP A 433 16.93 -12.67 -25.83
C ASP A 433 16.06 -13.24 -26.94
N GLY A 434 16.19 -12.66 -28.14
CA GLY A 434 15.29 -12.94 -29.25
C GLY A 434 13.84 -12.58 -28.93
N THR A 435 12.99 -13.61 -28.83
CA THR A 435 11.56 -13.51 -28.49
C THR A 435 11.26 -13.64 -27.01
N SER A 436 12.22 -14.10 -26.21
CA SER A 436 12.05 -14.35 -24.78
C SER A 436 12.24 -13.06 -23.97
N VAL A 437 11.21 -12.62 -23.26
CA VAL A 437 11.28 -11.51 -22.30
C VAL A 437 11.23 -12.07 -20.89
N TYR A 438 12.33 -11.91 -20.14
CA TYR A 438 12.43 -12.40 -18.76
C TYR A 438 11.93 -11.36 -17.76
N ILE A 439 11.22 -11.80 -16.72
CA ILE A 439 10.63 -10.92 -15.70
C ILE A 439 11.59 -10.71 -14.53
N ASP A 440 11.78 -9.47 -14.09
CA ASP A 440 12.78 -9.08 -13.09
C ASP A 440 12.28 -9.15 -11.64
N ASN A 441 13.06 -9.78 -10.75
CA ASN A 441 12.70 -9.99 -9.33
C ASN A 441 13.54 -9.18 -8.34
N THR A 442 14.86 -9.27 -8.40
CA THR A 442 15.77 -8.64 -7.42
C THR A 442 16.88 -7.84 -8.09
N SER A 443 17.70 -7.13 -7.33
CA SER A 443 18.80 -6.32 -7.87
C SER A 443 19.93 -7.14 -8.46
N ASN A 444 20.30 -8.29 -7.87
CA ASN A 444 21.53 -9.02 -8.19
C ASN A 444 21.29 -10.51 -8.54
N ASN A 445 20.20 -10.81 -9.25
CA ASN A 445 19.71 -12.18 -9.49
C ASN A 445 20.82 -13.22 -9.81
N GLN A 446 20.59 -14.43 -9.32
CA GLN A 446 21.08 -15.67 -9.92
C GLN A 446 19.90 -16.27 -10.72
N SER A 447 20.11 -17.03 -11.80
CA SER A 447 19.04 -17.59 -12.67
C SER A 447 17.99 -18.47 -11.95
N SER A 448 18.16 -18.78 -10.68
CA SER A 448 17.11 -19.44 -9.88
C SER A 448 16.12 -18.47 -9.23
N GLU A 449 16.37 -17.15 -9.28
CA GLU A 449 15.63 -16.11 -8.54
C GLU A 449 14.77 -15.24 -9.48
N HIS A 450 14.14 -15.84 -10.49
CA HIS A 450 13.25 -15.12 -11.39
C HIS A 450 11.92 -14.75 -10.74
N ALA A 451 11.37 -13.62 -11.17
CA ALA A 451 10.00 -13.28 -10.88
C ALA A 451 9.13 -14.08 -11.84
N VAL A 452 7.90 -14.37 -11.44
CA VAL A 452 6.98 -15.06 -12.34
C VAL A 452 5.73 -14.24 -12.53
N TYR A 453 5.11 -14.45 -13.69
CA TYR A 453 3.76 -13.99 -13.93
C TYR A 453 2.79 -14.86 -13.12
N SER A 454 1.79 -14.26 -12.48
CA SER A 454 0.69 -15.01 -11.89
C SER A 454 -0.66 -14.44 -12.33
N GLY A 455 -1.45 -15.30 -12.99
CA GLY A 455 -2.70 -14.94 -13.62
C GLY A 455 -3.15 -16.00 -14.61
N VAL A 456 -3.77 -15.61 -15.72
CA VAL A 456 -4.27 -16.56 -16.72
C VAL A 456 -3.19 -16.83 -17.78
N SER A 457 -2.87 -18.11 -18.02
CA SER A 457 -2.03 -18.53 -19.14
C SER A 457 -2.77 -18.34 -20.46
N GLU A 458 -2.24 -17.49 -21.34
CA GLU A 458 -2.85 -17.17 -22.62
C GLU A 458 -1.86 -16.52 -23.60
N THR A 459 -2.19 -16.56 -24.88
CA THR A 459 -1.53 -15.74 -25.90
C THR A 459 -2.43 -14.55 -26.20
N THR A 460 -1.95 -13.33 -25.92
CA THR A 460 -2.76 -12.12 -26.04
C THR A 460 -1.90 -10.91 -26.43
N GLU A 461 -2.57 -9.82 -26.82
CA GLU A 461 -1.90 -8.55 -27.07
C GLU A 461 -1.17 -8.08 -25.82
N THR A 462 0.06 -7.60 -26.02
CA THR A 462 0.97 -7.22 -24.95
C THR A 462 1.45 -5.80 -25.18
N TYR A 463 1.59 -5.07 -24.09
CA TYR A 463 1.86 -3.65 -24.07
C TYR A 463 3.13 -3.38 -23.28
N ILE A 464 3.84 -2.33 -23.67
CA ILE A 464 4.90 -1.73 -22.86
C ILE A 464 4.45 -0.38 -22.30
N ARG A 465 4.95 -0.04 -21.11
CA ARG A 465 4.77 1.27 -20.49
C ARG A 465 6.13 1.85 -20.11
N GLU A 466 6.36 3.09 -20.50
CA GLU A 466 7.47 3.89 -20.00
C GLU A 466 7.05 4.62 -18.71
N THR A 467 8.01 4.85 -17.81
CA THR A 467 7.76 5.44 -16.48
C THR A 467 8.66 6.63 -16.22
N PHE A 468 8.30 7.46 -15.23
CA PHE A 468 9.19 8.51 -14.75
C PHE A 468 10.30 7.90 -13.90
N LYS A 469 11.54 8.25 -14.22
CA LYS A 469 12.72 7.73 -13.51
C LYS A 469 13.13 8.69 -12.42
N THR A 470 13.33 8.19 -11.21
CA THR A 470 14.05 8.94 -10.16
C THR A 470 15.53 8.66 -10.25
N ASP A 471 16.36 9.60 -9.79
CA ASP A 471 17.80 9.37 -9.72
C ASP A 471 18.12 8.13 -8.86
N ALA A 472 19.13 7.36 -9.30
CA ALA A 472 19.67 6.25 -8.52
C ALA A 472 20.23 6.76 -7.17
N VAL A 473 20.15 5.96 -6.11
CA VAL A 473 20.49 6.37 -4.74
C VAL A 473 21.54 5.47 -4.11
N ALA A 474 22.31 5.98 -3.13
CA ALA A 474 23.42 5.24 -2.55
C ALA A 474 23.01 4.12 -1.57
N SER A 475 21.81 4.19 -0.97
CA SER A 475 21.38 3.36 0.15
C SER A 475 19.91 2.96 0.08
N SER A 476 19.56 1.81 0.65
CA SER A 476 18.18 1.33 0.81
C SER A 476 17.31 2.25 1.67
N THR A 477 17.93 3.08 2.52
CA THR A 477 17.24 4.00 3.43
C THR A 477 17.14 5.43 2.91
N THR A 478 17.70 5.72 1.73
CA THR A 478 17.61 7.06 1.15
C THR A 478 16.17 7.37 0.77
N VAL A 479 15.64 8.48 1.24
CA VAL A 479 14.30 8.93 0.86
C VAL A 479 14.39 9.60 -0.51
N THR A 480 13.74 9.00 -1.51
CA THR A 480 13.70 9.59 -2.85
C THR A 480 12.69 10.72 -2.88
N TRP A 481 11.43 10.49 -2.49
CA TRP A 481 10.43 11.54 -2.30
C TRP A 481 9.87 11.56 -0.88
N GLN A 482 9.67 12.76 -0.34
CA GLN A 482 9.13 12.97 0.99
C GLN A 482 7.98 13.98 0.99
N THR A 483 6.89 13.63 1.64
CA THR A 483 5.86 14.63 1.97
C THR A 483 6.33 15.54 3.10
N GLN A 484 6.22 16.85 2.92
CA GLN A 484 6.76 17.82 3.87
C GLN A 484 5.72 18.50 4.76
N LYS A 485 4.42 18.27 4.54
CA LYS A 485 3.34 18.97 5.23
C LYS A 485 2.20 18.04 5.63
N ALA A 486 1.76 18.15 6.88
CA ALA A 486 0.53 17.54 7.35
C ALA A 486 -0.69 18.41 7.01
N GLY A 487 -1.82 17.76 6.71
CA GLY A 487 -3.12 18.41 6.74
C GLY A 487 -3.65 18.56 8.18
N ILE A 488 -4.95 18.83 8.31
CA ILE A 488 -5.67 18.78 9.58
C ILE A 488 -6.96 17.98 9.41
N ALA A 489 -7.60 17.61 10.52
CA ALA A 489 -8.89 16.93 10.48
C ALA A 489 -9.90 17.74 9.64
N GLY A 490 -10.48 17.10 8.62
CA GLY A 490 -11.43 17.73 7.70
C GLY A 490 -10.80 18.46 6.50
N LEU A 491 -9.52 18.82 6.56
CA LEU A 491 -8.78 19.49 5.47
C LEU A 491 -7.50 18.72 5.15
N HIS A 492 -7.66 17.63 4.41
CA HIS A 492 -6.56 16.78 3.99
C HIS A 492 -5.76 17.41 2.86
N ILE A 493 -4.44 17.24 2.87
CA ILE A 493 -3.63 17.48 1.67
C ILE A 493 -3.75 16.26 0.75
N GLN A 494 -4.06 16.49 -0.52
CA GLN A 494 -4.32 15.44 -1.50
C GLN A 494 -3.17 15.36 -2.51
N TYR A 495 -2.64 14.17 -2.72
CA TYR A 495 -1.65 13.87 -3.75
C TYR A 495 -2.31 12.95 -4.78
N LEU A 496 -2.61 13.48 -5.97
CA LEU A 496 -3.40 12.79 -6.98
C LEU A 496 -2.56 12.62 -8.25
N GLY A 497 -2.23 11.37 -8.56
CA GLY A 497 -1.53 11.01 -9.79
C GLY A 497 -2.47 10.89 -10.97
N GLY A 498 -1.91 10.97 -12.17
CA GLY A 498 -2.57 10.47 -13.36
C GLY A 498 -3.26 11.48 -14.27
N PHE A 499 -2.90 12.76 -14.16
CA PHE A 499 -3.53 13.82 -14.93
C PHE A 499 -2.89 13.98 -16.30
N GLU A 500 -3.72 14.05 -17.34
CA GLU A 500 -3.28 14.51 -18.65
C GLU A 500 -2.95 16.01 -18.59
N VAL A 501 -1.77 16.40 -19.06
CA VAL A 501 -1.25 17.77 -18.95
C VAL A 501 -2.07 18.74 -19.80
N GLU A 502 -2.57 18.29 -20.95
CA GLU A 502 -3.33 19.13 -21.87
C GLU A 502 -4.78 19.35 -21.44
N THR A 503 -5.43 18.33 -20.86
CA THR A 503 -6.88 18.34 -20.57
C THR A 503 -7.20 18.43 -19.09
N ASN A 504 -6.22 18.22 -18.22
CA ASN A 504 -6.37 18.15 -16.77
C ASN A 504 -7.36 17.06 -16.30
N ILE A 505 -7.50 15.98 -17.07
CA ILE A 505 -8.38 14.85 -16.74
C ILE A 505 -7.55 13.74 -16.06
N PRO A 506 -8.01 13.18 -14.92
CA PRO A 506 -7.36 12.05 -14.27
C PRO A 506 -7.71 10.73 -14.97
N ASN A 507 -6.97 10.37 -16.02
CA ASN A 507 -7.24 9.18 -16.85
C ASN A 507 -6.03 8.26 -17.13
N GLY A 508 -4.81 8.54 -16.63
CA GLY A 508 -3.64 7.63 -16.70
C GLY A 508 -2.96 7.40 -15.34
N LEU A 509 -1.97 6.53 -15.16
CA LEU A 509 -1.24 6.48 -13.87
C LEU A 509 -0.02 7.41 -13.88
N THR A 510 0.34 7.98 -12.74
CA THR A 510 1.70 8.47 -12.51
C THR A 510 2.56 7.30 -12.04
N TYR A 511 3.29 6.67 -12.96
CA TYR A 511 4.16 5.53 -12.65
C TYR A 511 5.62 5.98 -12.48
N ILE A 512 6.25 5.58 -11.37
CA ILE A 512 7.58 6.05 -10.99
C ILE A 512 8.50 4.85 -10.74
N ASP A 513 9.75 4.93 -11.21
CA ASP A 513 10.72 3.84 -11.19
C ASP A 513 12.03 4.28 -10.52
N GLY A 514 12.43 3.53 -9.49
CA GLY A 514 13.67 3.75 -8.74
C GLY A 514 14.95 3.28 -9.45
N MET A 515 14.83 2.50 -10.54
CA MET A 515 15.91 1.93 -11.36
C MET A 515 16.85 0.95 -10.63
N ASP A 516 17.41 1.32 -9.48
CA ASP A 516 18.43 0.56 -8.76
C ASP A 516 17.91 -0.25 -7.56
N ARG A 517 16.59 -0.24 -7.31
CA ARG A 517 15.94 -1.00 -6.23
C ARG A 517 16.37 -0.60 -4.82
N LEU A 518 17.00 0.57 -4.69
CA LEU A 518 17.32 1.19 -3.41
C LEU A 518 16.37 2.34 -3.11
N GLY A 519 16.50 2.89 -1.90
CA GLY A 519 15.71 4.01 -1.39
C GLY A 519 14.21 3.73 -1.20
N PHE A 520 13.55 4.74 -0.65
CA PHE A 520 12.10 4.77 -0.49
C PHE A 520 11.49 5.61 -1.61
N GLY A 521 10.57 5.02 -2.38
CA GLY A 521 9.89 5.71 -3.48
C GLY A 521 9.18 6.95 -2.97
N LEU A 522 8.21 6.76 -2.08
CA LEU A 522 7.54 7.86 -1.38
C LEU A 522 7.45 7.58 0.12
N ASN A 523 7.98 8.50 0.91
CA ASN A 523 8.07 8.43 2.36
C ASN A 523 7.19 9.49 3.05
N TRP A 524 6.32 9.01 3.92
CA TRP A 524 5.45 9.79 4.81
C TRP A 524 6.02 9.81 6.22
N SER A 525 7.15 10.47 6.40
CA SER A 525 7.66 10.82 7.72
C SER A 525 7.26 12.26 8.05
N ALA A 526 6.25 12.45 8.91
CA ALA A 526 5.75 13.74 9.45
C ALA A 526 4.53 14.41 8.78
N ALA A 527 3.76 13.73 7.92
CA ALA A 527 2.58 14.32 7.27
C ALA A 527 1.27 13.56 7.56
N ASN A 528 0.67 13.84 8.71
CA ASN A 528 -0.66 13.33 9.06
C ASN A 528 -1.76 13.96 8.18
N TYR A 529 -2.95 13.35 8.14
CA TYR A 529 -4.12 13.91 7.43
C TYR A 529 -3.86 14.15 5.94
N THR A 530 -3.27 13.18 5.27
CA THR A 530 -3.00 13.20 3.83
C THR A 530 -3.77 12.10 3.10
N ARG A 531 -4.00 12.31 1.80
CA ARG A 531 -4.63 11.33 0.91
C ARG A 531 -3.78 11.14 -0.34
N MET A 532 -3.72 9.92 -0.86
CA MET A 532 -3.01 9.64 -2.10
C MET A 532 -3.80 8.67 -2.99
N SER A 533 -3.80 8.92 -4.30
CA SER A 533 -4.29 7.98 -5.31
C SER A 533 -3.62 8.18 -6.67
N GLY A 534 -3.68 7.19 -7.56
CA GLY A 534 -3.21 7.33 -8.96
C GLY A 534 -1.72 7.11 -9.19
N PHE A 535 -1.01 6.50 -8.24
CA PHE A 535 0.44 6.23 -8.35
C PHE A 535 0.75 4.75 -8.49
N GLY A 536 1.60 4.43 -9.48
CA GLY A 536 2.27 3.14 -9.61
C GLY A 536 3.75 3.29 -9.29
N MET A 537 4.36 2.29 -8.64
CA MET A 537 5.80 2.33 -8.33
C MET A 537 6.49 1.00 -8.60
N CYS A 538 7.74 1.05 -9.04
CA CYS A 538 8.57 -0.13 -9.18
C CYS A 538 10.03 0.13 -8.83
N ARG A 539 10.76 -0.95 -8.52
CA ARG A 539 12.22 -0.95 -8.32
C ARG A 539 12.70 0.06 -7.26
N TYR A 540 12.05 0.11 -6.11
CA TYR A 540 12.54 0.74 -4.88
C TYR A 540 12.91 -0.30 -3.83
N TYR A 541 13.53 0.12 -2.72
CA TYR A 541 13.62 -0.73 -1.54
C TYR A 541 12.24 -0.86 -0.88
N ASN A 542 11.61 0.27 -0.55
CA ASN A 542 10.18 0.35 -0.23
C ASN A 542 9.51 1.28 -1.25
N ALA A 543 8.48 0.84 -1.98
CA ALA A 543 7.77 1.75 -2.87
C ALA A 543 7.03 2.83 -2.07
N PHE A 544 6.15 2.42 -1.17
CA PHE A 544 5.42 3.32 -0.26
C PHE A 544 5.84 3.06 1.18
N GLN A 545 6.33 4.08 1.87
CA GLN A 545 6.62 4.05 3.29
C GLN A 545 5.75 5.08 4.01
N VAL A 546 4.88 4.62 4.91
CA VAL A 546 3.97 5.48 5.67
C VAL A 546 4.25 5.34 7.15
N LEU A 547 4.70 6.44 7.78
CA LEU A 547 5.05 6.49 9.19
C LEU A 547 4.11 7.48 9.90
N GLY A 548 3.12 6.96 10.63
CA GLY A 548 2.16 7.75 11.41
C GLY A 548 0.75 7.87 10.81
N GLY A 549 0.02 8.92 11.19
CA GLY A 549 -1.43 9.08 11.00
C GLY A 549 -1.86 9.48 9.59
N PHE A 550 -1.78 8.54 8.65
CA PHE A 550 -2.31 8.67 7.30
C PHE A 550 -3.83 8.43 7.25
N GLN A 551 -4.57 8.99 6.28
CA GLN A 551 -6.03 8.83 6.24
C GLN A 551 -6.58 7.96 5.10
N ASP A 552 -6.20 8.20 3.85
CA ASP A 552 -6.73 7.41 2.72
C ASP A 552 -5.65 7.14 1.67
N LEU A 553 -5.27 5.86 1.53
CA LEU A 553 -4.23 5.41 0.61
C LEU A 553 -4.86 4.53 -0.45
N CYS A 554 -4.76 4.96 -1.70
CA CYS A 554 -5.02 4.12 -2.85
C CYS A 554 -3.72 3.87 -3.61
N VAL A 555 -3.28 2.61 -3.65
CA VAL A 555 -2.15 2.15 -4.47
C VAL A 555 -2.70 1.25 -5.56
N PRO A 556 -2.92 1.77 -6.78
CA PRO A 556 -3.35 0.96 -7.91
C PRO A 556 -2.35 -0.15 -8.24
N GLN A 557 -1.04 0.15 -8.25
CA GLN A 557 -0.03 -0.86 -8.58
C GLN A 557 1.30 -0.64 -7.85
N SER A 558 1.99 -1.73 -7.53
CA SER A 558 3.37 -1.69 -7.03
C SER A 558 4.11 -2.99 -7.33
N THR A 559 5.23 -2.92 -8.07
CA THR A 559 5.89 -4.11 -8.59
C THR A 559 7.42 -4.14 -8.41
N SER A 560 7.95 -5.31 -8.06
CA SER A 560 9.39 -5.60 -8.01
C SER A 560 10.21 -4.62 -7.16
N ASN A 561 9.74 -4.33 -5.96
CA ASN A 561 10.52 -3.65 -4.93
C ASN A 561 11.34 -4.66 -4.13
N GLN A 562 12.56 -4.28 -3.73
CA GLN A 562 13.49 -5.18 -3.04
C GLN A 562 12.93 -5.66 -1.69
N PHE A 563 12.26 -4.76 -0.97
CA PHE A 563 11.63 -5.05 0.31
C PHE A 563 10.13 -4.84 0.17
N HIS A 564 9.50 -3.79 0.70
CA HIS A 564 8.03 -3.69 0.69
C HIS A 564 7.46 -2.97 -0.54
N ALA A 565 6.31 -3.45 -1.01
CA ALA A 565 5.44 -2.65 -1.85
C ALA A 565 4.83 -1.49 -1.04
N VAL A 566 4.25 -1.81 0.12
CA VAL A 566 3.65 -0.83 1.04
C VAL A 566 4.03 -1.18 2.47
N PHE A 567 4.72 -0.27 3.14
CA PHE A 567 5.09 -0.38 4.55
C PHE A 567 4.33 0.66 5.37
N LEU A 568 3.45 0.21 6.25
CA LEU A 568 2.59 1.03 7.10
C LEU A 568 3.02 0.84 8.56
N ASN A 569 3.44 1.93 9.21
CA ASN A 569 3.91 1.90 10.59
C ASN A 569 3.12 2.92 11.42
N GLY A 570 2.44 2.45 12.47
CA GLY A 570 1.69 3.31 13.40
C GLY A 570 0.53 4.08 12.75
N CYS A 571 -0.08 3.53 11.70
CA CYS A 571 -1.23 4.12 11.02
C CYS A 571 -2.52 3.86 11.80
N ALA A 572 -3.29 4.91 12.12
CA ALA A 572 -4.54 4.76 12.86
C ALA A 572 -5.72 5.41 12.14
N ASN A 573 -6.87 4.72 12.12
CA ASN A 573 -8.12 5.17 11.46
C ASN A 573 -7.95 5.48 9.97
N SER A 574 -7.15 4.67 9.28
CA SER A 574 -6.80 4.86 7.87
C SER A 574 -7.62 3.93 6.98
N ILE A 575 -7.98 4.39 5.79
CA ILE A 575 -8.65 3.62 4.75
C ILE A 575 -7.64 3.26 3.67
N PHE A 576 -7.66 2.01 3.20
CA PHE A 576 -6.73 1.52 2.20
C PHE A 576 -7.44 0.82 1.04
N ARG A 577 -6.93 1.03 -0.17
CA ARG A 577 -7.30 0.32 -1.40
C ARG A 577 -6.03 -0.08 -2.14
N PHE A 578 -5.89 -1.36 -2.43
CA PHE A 578 -4.73 -1.90 -3.12
C PHE A 578 -5.20 -2.62 -4.39
N GLY A 579 -4.64 -2.22 -5.54
CA GLY A 579 -4.84 -2.93 -6.79
C GLY A 579 -3.88 -4.12 -6.89
N SER A 580 -3.01 -4.11 -7.90
CA SER A 580 -2.09 -5.20 -8.20
C SER A 580 -0.70 -4.97 -7.59
N ILE A 581 -0.33 -5.79 -6.61
CA ILE A 581 0.95 -5.73 -5.91
C ILE A 581 1.69 -7.05 -6.15
N CYS A 582 2.79 -7.02 -6.91
CA CYS A 582 3.44 -8.24 -7.40
C CYS A 582 4.98 -8.18 -7.35
N ASN A 583 5.62 -9.33 -7.21
CA ASN A 583 7.09 -9.50 -7.28
C ASN A 583 7.89 -8.70 -6.24
N ASN A 584 7.29 -8.30 -5.13
CA ASN A 584 7.98 -7.57 -4.07
C ASN A 584 8.55 -8.53 -3.02
N GLY A 585 9.52 -8.08 -2.21
CA GLY A 585 10.00 -8.81 -1.04
C GLY A 585 8.86 -9.04 -0.02
N TYR A 586 8.42 -7.91 0.53
CA TYR A 586 7.16 -7.51 1.17
C TYR A 586 6.03 -7.17 0.20
N GLY A 587 4.83 -7.74 0.32
CA GLY A 587 3.64 -7.11 -0.24
C GLY A 587 3.22 -5.88 0.56
N ILE A 588 2.21 -6.05 1.41
CA ILE A 588 1.71 -5.01 2.31
C ILE A 588 2.02 -5.41 3.75
N THR A 589 2.67 -4.54 4.50
CA THR A 589 2.98 -4.76 5.92
C THR A 589 2.40 -3.65 6.78
N PHE A 590 1.57 -4.05 7.76
CA PHE A 590 1.10 -3.21 8.86
C PHE A 590 1.91 -3.54 10.10
N THR A 591 2.57 -2.56 10.69
CA THR A 591 3.41 -2.78 11.87
C THR A 591 3.24 -1.69 12.93
N SER A 592 3.73 -1.98 14.15
CA SER A 592 3.93 -1.01 15.23
C SER A 592 2.62 -0.33 15.67
N ASN A 593 1.61 -1.14 15.98
CA ASN A 593 0.27 -0.68 16.37
C ASN A 593 -0.42 0.14 15.28
N CYS A 594 -0.54 -0.40 14.07
CA CYS A 594 -1.56 0.12 13.16
C CYS A 594 -2.94 -0.23 13.74
N LEU A 595 -3.74 0.78 14.11
CA LEU A 595 -5.00 0.61 14.84
C LEU A 595 -6.20 0.97 13.97
N ARG A 596 -7.23 0.11 13.94
CA ARG A 596 -8.49 0.42 13.24
C ARG A 596 -8.29 0.77 11.76
N ALA A 597 -7.30 0.15 11.12
CA ALA A 597 -7.13 0.25 9.67
C ALA A 597 -8.29 -0.47 8.97
N LEU A 598 -8.86 0.17 7.95
CA LEU A 598 -9.89 -0.41 7.10
C LEU A 598 -9.33 -0.62 5.69
N VAL A 599 -9.08 -1.86 5.32
CA VAL A 599 -8.73 -2.24 3.95
C VAL A 599 -10.01 -2.60 3.21
N LEU A 600 -10.38 -1.79 2.22
CA LEU A 600 -11.62 -2.01 1.48
C LEU A 600 -11.49 -3.13 0.46
N LYS A 601 -10.37 -3.17 -0.26
CA LYS A 601 -10.13 -4.19 -1.28
C LYS A 601 -8.64 -4.33 -1.54
N ILE A 602 -8.24 -5.58 -1.73
CA ILE A 602 -6.96 -5.99 -2.30
C ILE A 602 -7.27 -6.81 -3.54
N VAL A 603 -6.83 -6.35 -4.72
CA VAL A 603 -7.12 -7.03 -5.99
C VAL A 603 -6.14 -8.19 -6.22
N ASN A 604 -4.83 -7.94 -6.17
CA ASN A 604 -3.84 -8.97 -6.42
C ASN A 604 -2.60 -8.79 -5.53
N LEU A 605 -2.16 -9.86 -4.86
CA LEU A 605 -0.97 -9.89 -3.99
C LEU A 605 -0.14 -11.15 -4.28
N ASN A 606 0.85 -11.01 -5.15
CA ASN A 606 1.73 -12.10 -5.55
C ASN A 606 3.19 -11.72 -5.30
N CYS A 607 3.67 -11.95 -4.08
CA CYS A 607 5.02 -11.63 -3.63
C CYS A 607 5.86 -12.90 -3.66
N HIS A 608 6.76 -13.01 -4.64
CA HIS A 608 7.51 -14.22 -4.96
C HIS A 608 8.73 -14.48 -4.06
N ASN A 609 8.87 -13.73 -2.97
CA ASN A 609 10.03 -13.78 -2.10
C ASN A 609 9.71 -14.48 -0.77
N ASN A 610 10.74 -14.79 0.02
CA ASN A 610 10.72 -15.60 1.25
C ASN A 610 9.85 -15.06 2.42
N MET A 611 8.88 -14.17 2.19
CA MET A 611 8.16 -13.45 3.24
C MET A 611 6.66 -13.22 2.91
N GLY A 612 5.93 -12.53 3.79
CA GLY A 612 4.46 -12.45 3.73
C GLY A 612 3.89 -11.50 2.67
N ALA A 613 2.83 -11.92 1.96
CA ALA A 613 2.10 -11.07 1.02
C ALA A 613 1.33 -9.94 1.71
N LEU A 614 0.62 -10.30 2.78
CA LEU A 614 -0.05 -9.38 3.67
C LEU A 614 0.30 -9.73 5.11
N GLU A 615 0.91 -8.78 5.81
CA GLU A 615 1.35 -8.97 7.18
C GLU A 615 0.72 -7.92 8.12
N PHE A 616 0.16 -8.39 9.23
CA PHE A 616 -0.16 -7.60 10.40
C PHE A 616 0.81 -7.98 11.51
N SER A 617 1.62 -7.03 11.96
CA SER A 617 2.63 -7.20 12.99
C SER A 617 2.32 -6.28 14.17
N ASN A 618 1.83 -6.84 15.26
CA ASN A 618 1.31 -6.11 16.43
C ASN A 618 0.34 -4.98 16.05
N SER A 619 -0.68 -5.28 15.24
CA SER A 619 -1.60 -4.26 14.69
C SER A 619 -3.07 -4.64 14.94
N PRO A 620 -3.62 -4.36 16.14
CA PRO A 620 -4.95 -4.83 16.50
C PRO A 620 -6.09 -4.02 15.88
N ASP A 621 -7.30 -4.56 15.96
CA ASP A 621 -8.56 -3.94 15.50
C ASP A 621 -8.60 -3.58 14.00
N CYS A 622 -7.76 -4.18 13.16
CA CYS A 622 -7.80 -3.95 11.72
C CYS A 622 -8.90 -4.78 11.05
N ARG A 623 -9.52 -4.21 10.01
CA ARG A 623 -10.59 -4.84 9.23
C ARG A 623 -10.26 -4.86 7.74
N ILE A 624 -10.49 -6.00 7.10
CA ILE A 624 -10.38 -6.19 5.65
C ILE A 624 -11.72 -6.64 5.11
N LEU A 625 -12.25 -5.97 4.08
CA LEU A 625 -13.50 -6.39 3.46
C LEU A 625 -13.29 -7.45 2.37
N GLU A 626 -12.29 -7.31 1.51
CA GLU A 626 -12.10 -8.27 0.42
C GLU A 626 -10.63 -8.41 0.04
N ILE A 627 -10.19 -9.66 -0.06
CA ILE A 627 -8.97 -10.04 -0.77
C ILE A 627 -9.36 -10.93 -1.94
N VAL A 628 -9.09 -10.47 -3.16
CA VAL A 628 -9.47 -11.20 -4.38
C VAL A 628 -8.44 -12.29 -4.68
N ASN A 629 -7.16 -11.93 -4.88
CA ASN A 629 -6.11 -12.89 -5.21
C ASN A 629 -4.86 -12.70 -4.32
N MET A 630 -4.40 -13.80 -3.72
CA MET A 630 -3.12 -13.92 -3.01
C MET A 630 -2.44 -15.23 -3.44
N ASN A 631 -1.55 -15.19 -4.43
CA ASN A 631 -0.95 -16.41 -4.96
C ASN A 631 0.59 -16.41 -4.88
N ARG A 632 1.17 -17.61 -4.78
CA ARG A 632 2.63 -17.85 -4.92
C ARG A 632 3.49 -17.06 -3.92
N ASN A 633 3.00 -16.93 -2.69
CA ASN A 633 3.66 -16.21 -1.59
C ASN A 633 4.39 -17.16 -0.63
N TYR A 634 5.35 -16.70 0.15
CA TYR A 634 5.88 -17.54 1.24
C TYR A 634 4.82 -17.74 2.34
N TYR A 635 4.26 -16.63 2.82
CA TYR A 635 2.99 -16.61 3.55
C TYR A 635 1.96 -15.83 2.75
N GLY A 636 0.76 -16.37 2.55
CA GLY A 636 -0.33 -15.58 1.94
C GLY A 636 -0.75 -14.45 2.88
N LEU A 637 -1.26 -14.81 4.05
CA LEU A 637 -1.65 -13.89 5.11
C LEU A 637 -0.91 -14.23 6.41
N ALA A 638 -0.19 -13.28 6.98
CA ALA A 638 0.46 -13.39 8.29
C ALA A 638 -0.16 -12.40 9.29
N VAL A 639 -0.59 -12.88 10.46
CA VAL A 639 -1.27 -12.06 11.47
C VAL A 639 -0.67 -12.26 12.85
N SER A 640 -0.19 -11.18 13.45
CA SER A 640 0.06 -11.03 14.87
C SER A 640 -0.57 -9.69 15.33
N GLY A 641 -1.56 -9.77 16.20
CA GLY A 641 -2.44 -8.66 16.56
C GLY A 641 -3.84 -9.16 16.89
N ASP A 642 -4.45 -8.59 17.92
CA ASP A 642 -5.77 -9.00 18.40
C ASP A 642 -6.91 -8.37 17.60
N PHE A 643 -8.08 -9.01 17.59
CA PHE A 643 -9.32 -8.46 17.03
C PHE A 643 -9.29 -8.17 15.53
N ILE A 644 -8.45 -8.88 14.77
CA ILE A 644 -8.41 -8.75 13.32
C ILE A 644 -9.65 -9.36 12.69
N LYS A 645 -10.30 -8.62 11.78
CA LYS A 645 -11.50 -9.09 11.08
C LYS A 645 -11.30 -9.08 9.56
N ILE A 646 -11.49 -10.23 8.93
CA ILE A 646 -11.47 -10.37 7.47
C ILE A 646 -12.83 -10.88 7.02
N GLU A 647 -13.50 -10.16 6.13
CA GLU A 647 -14.80 -10.59 5.63
C GLU A 647 -14.64 -11.71 4.59
N ILE A 648 -13.88 -11.50 3.52
CA ILE A 648 -13.78 -12.48 2.43
C ILE A 648 -12.35 -12.56 1.88
N ILE A 649 -11.86 -13.79 1.70
CA ILE A 649 -10.69 -14.14 0.88
C ILE A 649 -11.16 -15.04 -0.26
N ARG A 650 -11.07 -14.60 -1.51
CA ARG A 650 -11.50 -15.42 -2.65
C ARG A 650 -10.46 -16.45 -3.02
N ASN A 651 -9.23 -16.03 -3.29
CA ASN A 651 -8.18 -16.94 -3.74
C ASN A 651 -6.91 -16.76 -2.91
N LEU A 652 -6.48 -17.81 -2.23
CA LEU A 652 -5.21 -17.90 -1.55
C LEU A 652 -4.53 -19.22 -1.90
N ASN A 653 -3.60 -19.20 -2.87
CA ASN A 653 -3.05 -20.44 -3.40
C ASN A 653 -1.52 -20.42 -3.58
N TYR A 654 -0.96 -21.62 -3.68
CA TYR A 654 0.45 -21.84 -4.05
C TYR A 654 1.46 -21.21 -3.08
N SER A 655 1.09 -21.04 -1.81
CA SER A 655 2.04 -20.53 -0.83
C SER A 655 3.09 -21.58 -0.45
N THR A 656 4.36 -21.19 -0.45
CA THR A 656 5.49 -22.10 -0.23
C THR A 656 5.67 -22.49 1.24
N GLN A 657 4.99 -21.83 2.19
CA GLN A 657 4.93 -22.29 3.58
C GLN A 657 3.52 -22.35 4.17
N TYR A 658 2.85 -21.22 4.31
CA TYR A 658 1.49 -21.16 4.88
C TYR A 658 0.57 -20.34 4.00
N GLY A 659 -0.64 -20.83 3.76
CA GLY A 659 -1.67 -19.98 3.19
C GLY A 659 -2.01 -18.85 4.18
N ILE A 660 -2.42 -19.23 5.39
CA ILE A 660 -2.70 -18.33 6.50
C ILE A 660 -1.85 -18.72 7.71
N TYR A 661 -1.11 -17.77 8.27
CA TYR A 661 -0.37 -17.89 9.51
C TYR A 661 -0.88 -16.87 10.52
N VAL A 662 -1.40 -17.35 11.66
CA VAL A 662 -1.85 -16.48 12.75
C VAL A 662 -1.08 -16.87 14.00
N SER A 663 -0.49 -15.89 14.67
CA SER A 663 0.31 -16.13 15.86
C SER A 663 0.06 -15.13 16.97
N GLN A 664 -0.07 -15.62 18.20
CA GLN A 664 -0.21 -14.80 19.41
C GLN A 664 -1.38 -13.80 19.32
N THR A 665 -2.54 -14.25 18.84
CA THR A 665 -3.72 -13.39 18.67
C THR A 665 -4.90 -13.85 19.52
N LYS A 666 -5.80 -12.92 19.80
CA LYS A 666 -7.10 -13.14 20.45
C LYS A 666 -8.22 -12.59 19.57
N ASN A 667 -9.35 -13.30 19.51
CA ASN A 667 -10.57 -12.83 18.87
C ASN A 667 -10.44 -12.48 17.37
N THR A 668 -9.50 -13.11 16.66
CA THR A 668 -9.37 -12.95 15.20
C THR A 668 -10.49 -13.70 14.49
N THR A 669 -11.14 -13.06 13.50
CA THR A 669 -12.24 -13.65 12.73
C THR A 669 -12.01 -13.55 11.23
N ILE A 670 -12.15 -14.67 10.52
CA ILE A 670 -12.25 -14.72 9.05
C ILE A 670 -13.63 -15.29 8.71
N ASN A 671 -14.46 -14.51 8.02
CA ASN A 671 -15.84 -14.92 7.75
C ASN A 671 -15.93 -15.91 6.58
N GLU A 672 -15.22 -15.68 5.47
CA GLU A 672 -15.22 -16.59 4.33
C GLU A 672 -13.85 -16.70 3.65
N ILE A 673 -13.48 -17.94 3.31
CA ILE A 673 -12.40 -18.27 2.39
C ILE A 673 -12.98 -19.14 1.29
N THR A 674 -12.92 -18.68 0.04
CA THR A 674 -13.43 -19.48 -1.10
C THR A 674 -12.42 -20.55 -1.50
N ASN A 675 -11.16 -20.17 -1.77
CA ASN A 675 -10.10 -21.08 -2.20
C ASN A 675 -8.84 -20.90 -1.35
N LEU A 676 -8.37 -22.00 -0.76
CA LEU A 676 -7.15 -22.11 0.03
C LEU A 676 -6.32 -23.33 -0.44
N ASN A 677 -5.85 -23.31 -1.68
CA ASN A 677 -5.35 -24.52 -2.34
C ASN A 677 -3.83 -24.52 -2.59
N ASN A 678 -3.25 -25.72 -2.68
CA ASN A 678 -1.87 -25.94 -3.10
C ASN A 678 -0.81 -25.23 -2.23
N ASN A 679 -1.06 -25.03 -0.94
CA ASN A 679 -0.08 -24.45 -0.02
C ASN A 679 0.68 -25.58 0.71
N VAL A 680 1.85 -25.32 1.30
CA VAL A 680 2.49 -26.35 2.14
C VAL A 680 1.62 -26.67 3.36
N ASN A 681 1.06 -25.65 4.02
CA ASN A 681 -0.06 -25.82 4.94
C ASN A 681 -1.13 -24.78 4.63
N GLY A 682 -2.41 -25.16 4.74
CA GLY A 682 -3.51 -24.23 4.52
C GLY A 682 -3.51 -23.14 5.59
N ILE A 683 -3.72 -23.53 6.85
CA ILE A 683 -3.84 -22.63 8.00
C ILE A 683 -2.95 -23.12 9.13
N MET A 684 -2.15 -22.22 9.70
CA MET A 684 -1.37 -22.45 10.89
C MET A 684 -1.75 -21.40 11.95
N LEU A 685 -2.30 -21.85 13.08
CA LEU A 685 -2.53 -21.02 14.26
C LEU A 685 -1.52 -21.40 15.35
N SER A 686 -0.84 -20.41 15.93
CA SER A 686 0.13 -20.61 17.03
C SER A 686 -0.19 -19.69 18.20
N ARG A 687 -0.39 -20.24 19.40
CA ARG A 687 -0.70 -19.50 20.64
C ARG A 687 -1.88 -18.53 20.48
N CYS A 688 -2.93 -18.97 19.78
CA CYS A 688 -4.11 -18.17 19.49
C CYS A 688 -5.28 -18.53 20.42
N PHE A 689 -6.12 -17.55 20.75
CA PHE A 689 -7.29 -17.71 21.60
C PHE A 689 -8.53 -17.19 20.89
N ASP A 690 -9.64 -17.91 20.99
CA ASP A 690 -10.96 -17.48 20.49
C ASP A 690 -10.96 -17.07 18.99
N THR A 691 -10.11 -17.70 18.19
CA THR A 691 -10.03 -17.43 16.75
C THR A 691 -11.12 -18.19 16.00
N SER A 692 -11.84 -17.51 15.10
CA SER A 692 -12.98 -18.09 14.37
C SER A 692 -12.84 -17.98 12.85
N LEU A 693 -12.96 -19.11 12.16
CA LEU A 693 -13.03 -19.20 10.70
C LEU A 693 -14.37 -19.80 10.32
N LYS A 694 -15.27 -18.99 9.75
CA LYS A 694 -16.70 -19.35 9.66
C LYS A 694 -17.09 -20.12 8.40
N LYS A 695 -16.28 -20.07 7.34
CA LYS A 695 -16.57 -20.79 6.10
C LYS A 695 -15.29 -20.94 5.27
N ILE A 696 -14.91 -22.18 4.95
CA ILE A 696 -13.75 -22.50 4.11
C ILE A 696 -14.24 -23.44 3.00
N ILE A 697 -14.62 -22.87 1.85
CA ILE A 697 -15.31 -23.61 0.78
C ILE A 697 -14.41 -24.68 0.16
N ALA A 698 -13.15 -24.36 -0.11
CA ALA A 698 -12.17 -25.30 -0.65
C ALA A 698 -10.80 -25.06 -0.05
N ALA A 699 -10.21 -26.08 0.57
CA ALA A 699 -8.84 -26.06 1.08
C ALA A 699 -8.04 -27.28 0.60
N ASN A 700 -7.89 -27.40 -0.71
CA ASN A 700 -7.44 -28.61 -1.38
C ASN A 700 -5.93 -28.64 -1.63
N ASN A 701 -5.37 -29.85 -1.70
CA ASN A 701 -3.97 -30.10 -2.06
C ASN A 701 -2.96 -29.35 -1.20
N ASN A 702 -3.29 -29.10 0.08
CA ASN A 702 -2.33 -28.55 1.02
C ASN A 702 -1.40 -29.67 1.49
N THR A 703 -0.09 -29.56 1.25
CA THR A 703 0.85 -30.70 1.35
C THR A 703 0.82 -31.39 2.71
N ASN A 704 0.92 -30.63 3.79
CA ASN A 704 1.04 -31.15 5.15
C ASN A 704 -0.32 -31.15 5.87
N TYR A 705 -0.84 -29.98 6.20
CA TYR A 705 -2.08 -29.84 6.96
C TYR A 705 -3.03 -28.86 6.28
N VAL A 706 -4.33 -29.13 6.35
CA VAL A 706 -5.35 -28.12 6.04
C VAL A 706 -5.38 -27.09 7.17
N ILE A 707 -5.43 -27.55 8.43
CA ILE A 707 -5.39 -26.72 9.64
C ILE A 707 -4.40 -27.32 10.64
N SER A 708 -3.49 -26.50 11.15
CA SER A 708 -2.55 -26.86 12.23
C SER A 708 -2.68 -25.88 13.39
N LEU A 709 -2.87 -26.42 14.59
CA LEU A 709 -3.05 -25.67 15.83
C LEU A 709 -1.92 -26.00 16.81
N SER A 710 -1.14 -25.00 17.19
CA SER A 710 -0.06 -25.13 18.18
C SER A 710 -0.37 -24.23 19.37
N ASP A 711 -0.55 -24.81 20.56
CA ASP A 711 -0.82 -24.13 21.83
C ASP A 711 -2.01 -23.14 21.75
N CYS A 712 -3.02 -23.49 20.96
CA CYS A 712 -4.21 -22.67 20.76
C CYS A 712 -5.34 -23.09 21.69
N TYR A 713 -6.31 -22.19 21.92
CA TYR A 713 -7.46 -22.46 22.78
C TYR A 713 -8.74 -21.86 22.20
N ALA A 714 -9.85 -22.58 22.32
CA ALA A 714 -11.20 -22.13 21.95
C ALA A 714 -11.38 -21.70 20.47
N CYS A 715 -10.51 -22.15 19.56
CA CYS A 715 -10.66 -21.91 18.13
C CYS A 715 -11.87 -22.64 17.52
N LYS A 716 -12.54 -22.00 16.55
CA LYS A 716 -13.77 -22.49 15.92
C LYS A 716 -13.66 -22.46 14.39
N PHE A 717 -13.93 -23.59 13.76
CA PHE A 717 -13.92 -23.78 12.32
C PHE A 717 -15.29 -24.29 11.86
N ARG A 718 -15.81 -23.75 10.75
CA ARG A 718 -17.10 -24.16 10.20
C ARG A 718 -17.03 -24.30 8.69
N VAL A 719 -17.80 -25.26 8.16
CA VAL A 719 -17.97 -25.49 6.72
C VAL A 719 -16.61 -25.55 6.02
N VAL A 720 -15.74 -26.44 6.49
CA VAL A 720 -14.45 -26.72 5.85
C VAL A 720 -14.62 -27.88 4.91
N SER A 721 -14.31 -27.69 3.62
CA SER A 721 -14.23 -28.78 2.66
C SER A 721 -12.82 -28.85 2.08
N SER A 722 -12.20 -30.03 2.17
CA SER A 722 -10.83 -30.24 1.71
C SER A 722 -10.62 -31.64 1.16
N THR A 723 -9.79 -31.74 0.13
CA THR A 723 -9.30 -32.99 -0.43
C THR A 723 -7.83 -32.88 -0.81
N GLY A 724 -7.12 -34.00 -0.81
CA GLY A 724 -5.67 -34.00 -1.05
C GLY A 724 -4.87 -33.46 0.14
N GLY A 725 -3.56 -33.71 0.13
CA GLY A 725 -2.70 -33.48 1.29
C GLY A 725 -2.59 -34.72 2.21
N THR A 726 -1.85 -34.57 3.30
CA THR A 726 -1.62 -35.69 4.24
C THR A 726 -2.61 -35.70 5.41
N LYS A 727 -2.95 -34.52 5.97
CA LYS A 727 -3.78 -34.40 7.18
C LYS A 727 -4.81 -33.27 7.07
N GLY A 728 -6.00 -33.47 7.65
CA GLY A 728 -7.04 -32.46 7.75
C GLY A 728 -6.70 -31.41 8.81
N ILE A 729 -7.05 -31.68 10.06
CA ILE A 729 -6.78 -30.81 11.21
C ILE A 729 -5.90 -31.49 12.27
N THR A 730 -4.94 -30.75 12.82
CA THR A 730 -4.13 -31.20 13.98
C THR A 730 -4.13 -30.17 15.11
N THR A 731 -4.10 -30.64 16.36
CA THR A 731 -3.84 -29.81 17.55
C THR A 731 -2.92 -30.51 18.54
N ASN A 732 -2.09 -29.75 19.26
CA ASN A 732 -1.31 -30.28 20.39
C ASN A 732 -1.96 -29.99 21.76
N ASN A 733 -2.90 -29.06 21.86
CA ASN A 733 -3.49 -28.65 23.14
C ASN A 733 -4.83 -27.90 22.93
N GLY A 734 -5.55 -27.64 24.01
CA GLY A 734 -6.75 -26.82 24.02
C GLY A 734 -8.00 -27.49 23.44
N VAL A 735 -9.13 -26.81 23.62
CA VAL A 735 -10.45 -27.29 23.17
C VAL A 735 -10.86 -26.52 21.92
N HIS A 736 -11.15 -27.24 20.83
CA HIS A 736 -11.50 -26.68 19.54
C HIS A 736 -12.79 -27.24 18.99
N TYR A 737 -13.43 -26.48 18.12
CA TYR A 737 -14.70 -26.86 17.51
C TYR A 737 -14.62 -26.84 16.00
N LEU A 738 -15.15 -27.89 15.40
CA LEU A 738 -15.34 -28.07 13.97
C LEU A 738 -16.82 -28.33 13.74
N VAL A 739 -17.44 -27.64 12.77
CA VAL A 739 -18.88 -27.78 12.50
C VAL A 739 -19.11 -27.95 11.00
N ASP A 740 -19.93 -28.93 10.61
CA ASP A 740 -20.36 -29.19 9.22
C ASP A 740 -19.17 -29.25 8.24
N SER A 741 -18.10 -29.95 8.64
CA SER A 741 -16.84 -29.97 7.89
C SER A 741 -16.48 -31.36 7.40
N THR A 742 -15.93 -31.42 6.20
CA THR A 742 -15.56 -32.63 5.46
C THR A 742 -14.07 -32.60 5.13
N PHE A 743 -13.33 -33.57 5.68
CA PHE A 743 -11.91 -33.78 5.43
C PHE A 743 -11.73 -35.08 4.66
N ASN A 744 -11.16 -35.04 3.46
CA ASN A 744 -10.90 -36.24 2.66
C ASN A 744 -9.39 -36.53 2.60
N GLN A 745 -8.76 -36.61 3.77
CA GLN A 745 -7.36 -37.00 3.96
C GLN A 745 -7.28 -38.32 4.71
N ALA A 746 -6.15 -39.03 4.61
CA ALA A 746 -5.94 -40.30 5.32
C ALA A 746 -6.04 -40.13 6.86
N THR A 747 -5.74 -38.94 7.37
CA THR A 747 -5.98 -38.56 8.76
C THR A 747 -6.76 -37.26 8.78
N GLU A 748 -8.05 -37.35 9.09
CA GLU A 748 -8.96 -36.21 9.09
C GLU A 748 -8.70 -35.28 10.27
N CYS A 749 -8.58 -35.85 11.47
CA CYS A 749 -8.36 -35.13 12.72
C CYS A 749 -7.28 -35.83 13.55
N GLU A 750 -6.38 -35.07 14.14
CA GLU A 750 -5.30 -35.58 14.98
C GLU A 750 -5.09 -34.70 16.21
N VAL A 751 -4.87 -35.33 17.37
CA VAL A 751 -4.40 -34.65 18.57
C VAL A 751 -3.04 -35.23 18.96
N THR A 752 -1.99 -34.41 18.91
CA THR A 752 -0.60 -34.86 18.98
C THR A 752 0.06 -34.67 20.35
N GLY A 753 -0.48 -33.78 21.19
CA GLY A 753 0.10 -33.51 22.50
C GLY A 753 -0.05 -34.70 23.43
N GLN A 754 1.07 -35.38 23.71
CA GLN A 754 1.06 -36.51 24.62
C GLN A 754 0.63 -36.05 26.03
N TYR A 755 -0.36 -36.75 26.58
CA TYR A 755 -1.01 -36.40 27.86
C TYR A 755 -1.62 -34.99 27.91
N SER A 756 -1.77 -34.31 26.76
CA SER A 756 -2.33 -32.96 26.74
C SER A 756 -3.85 -32.97 26.87
N ALA A 757 -4.40 -31.85 27.32
CA ALA A 757 -5.84 -31.59 27.35
C ALA A 757 -6.38 -31.14 25.98
N GLY A 758 -5.81 -31.65 24.88
CA GLY A 758 -6.25 -31.37 23.52
C GLY A 758 -7.55 -32.10 23.18
N TYR A 759 -8.55 -31.36 22.70
CA TYR A 759 -9.81 -31.89 22.20
C TYR A 759 -10.25 -31.17 20.92
N ILE A 760 -10.73 -31.94 19.95
CA ILE A 760 -11.43 -31.42 18.76
C ILE A 760 -12.86 -31.96 18.79
N PHE A 761 -13.83 -31.09 19.03
CA PHE A 761 -15.25 -31.40 18.93
C PHE A 761 -15.71 -31.19 17.49
N SER A 762 -15.92 -32.27 16.77
CA SER A 762 -16.43 -32.26 15.40
C SER A 762 -17.93 -32.53 15.40
N ILE A 763 -18.72 -31.47 15.21
CA ILE A 763 -20.18 -31.49 15.14
C ILE A 763 -20.60 -31.68 13.68
N ASN A 764 -21.49 -32.64 13.43
CA ASN A 764 -21.89 -33.04 12.08
C ASN A 764 -20.66 -33.30 11.19
N HIS A 765 -19.77 -34.17 11.66
CA HIS A 765 -18.58 -34.58 10.94
C HIS A 765 -18.94 -35.11 9.55
N ASP A 766 -18.12 -34.78 8.56
CA ASP A 766 -18.37 -35.00 7.12
C ASP A 766 -19.62 -34.31 6.58
N ALA A 767 -20.07 -33.25 7.25
CA ALA A 767 -21.34 -32.57 6.99
C ALA A 767 -22.56 -33.51 7.06
N ILE A 768 -22.47 -34.58 7.85
CA ILE A 768 -23.57 -35.52 8.09
C ILE A 768 -24.24 -35.18 9.42
N LEU A 769 -25.52 -34.81 9.38
CA LEU A 769 -26.29 -34.44 10.57
C LEU A 769 -26.25 -35.55 11.63
N GLY A 770 -25.84 -35.20 12.85
CA GLY A 770 -25.78 -36.12 13.99
C GLY A 770 -24.50 -36.97 14.07
N ASN A 771 -23.64 -36.93 13.06
CA ASN A 771 -22.33 -37.60 13.08
C ASN A 771 -21.33 -36.82 13.95
N ASN A 772 -21.56 -36.78 15.26
CA ASN A 772 -20.72 -36.02 16.19
C ASN A 772 -19.55 -36.88 16.69
N LYS A 773 -18.33 -36.35 16.61
CA LYS A 773 -17.11 -37.01 17.08
C LYS A 773 -16.31 -36.06 17.98
N ILE A 774 -15.62 -36.59 18.97
CA ILE A 774 -14.65 -35.87 19.79
C ILE A 774 -13.31 -36.59 19.63
N TYR A 775 -12.32 -35.88 19.11
CA TYR A 775 -10.96 -36.39 19.01
C TYR A 775 -10.16 -35.91 20.21
N THR A 776 -9.41 -36.81 20.82
CA THR A 776 -8.43 -36.50 21.87
C THR A 776 -7.14 -37.24 21.57
N PHE A 777 -6.05 -36.95 22.28
CA PHE A 777 -4.78 -37.65 22.05
C PHE A 777 -5.02 -39.17 22.19
N GLY A 778 -4.59 -39.98 21.23
CA GLY A 778 -4.70 -41.44 21.32
C GLY A 778 -6.12 -42.03 21.42
N GLY A 779 -7.17 -41.32 20.99
CA GLY A 779 -8.49 -41.92 20.84
C GLY A 779 -9.62 -41.00 20.37
N VAL A 780 -10.77 -41.61 20.09
CA VAL A 780 -11.95 -40.96 19.52
C VAL A 780 -13.19 -41.33 20.31
N ILE A 781 -14.04 -40.36 20.61
CA ILE A 781 -15.32 -40.55 21.30
C ILE A 781 -16.45 -40.21 20.34
N ASN A 782 -17.45 -41.08 20.20
CA ASN A 782 -18.63 -40.81 19.37
C ASN A 782 -19.87 -41.55 19.90
N TRP A 783 -21.05 -41.01 19.58
CA TRP A 783 -22.30 -41.73 19.81
C TRP A 783 -22.51 -42.78 18.72
N GLN A 784 -23.09 -43.92 19.05
CA GLN A 784 -23.52 -44.94 18.08
C GLN A 784 -24.81 -45.63 18.52
N ALA A 785 -25.54 -46.15 17.54
CA ALA A 785 -26.81 -46.86 17.77
C ALA A 785 -26.69 -48.39 17.71
N ASP A 786 -25.61 -48.93 17.14
CA ASP A 786 -25.49 -50.37 16.85
C ASP A 786 -25.06 -51.20 18.06
N THR A 787 -23.99 -50.80 18.76
CA THR A 787 -23.57 -51.47 20.00
C THR A 787 -24.12 -50.73 21.19
N LYS A 788 -25.21 -51.27 21.74
CA LYS A 788 -25.96 -50.70 22.86
C LYS A 788 -26.49 -51.80 23.77
N HIS A 789 -26.86 -51.42 24.98
CA HIS A 789 -27.48 -52.34 25.92
C HIS A 789 -28.99 -52.41 25.64
N LEU A 790 -29.52 -53.61 25.38
CA LEU A 790 -30.94 -53.87 25.13
C LEU A 790 -31.58 -52.86 24.15
N SER A 791 -32.70 -52.25 24.55
CA SER A 791 -33.51 -51.32 23.75
C SER A 791 -33.11 -49.85 23.94
N GLU A 792 -31.91 -49.57 24.44
CA GLU A 792 -31.43 -48.19 24.62
C GLU A 792 -31.37 -47.42 23.28
N PRO A 793 -31.37 -46.08 23.28
CA PRO A 793 -31.24 -45.31 22.05
C PRO A 793 -29.85 -45.45 21.40
N GLY A 794 -28.82 -45.76 22.20
CA GLY A 794 -27.44 -45.91 21.76
C GLY A 794 -26.49 -45.91 22.96
N ALA A 795 -25.19 -45.83 22.67
CA ALA A 795 -24.14 -45.73 23.68
C ALA A 795 -23.04 -44.78 23.21
N TRP A 796 -22.37 -44.13 24.16
CA TRP A 796 -21.11 -43.46 23.90
C TRP A 796 -20.02 -44.51 23.73
N LYS A 797 -19.34 -44.46 22.61
CA LYS A 797 -18.16 -45.28 22.29
C LYS A 797 -16.91 -44.46 22.55
N THR A 798 -15.91 -45.08 23.18
CA THR A 798 -14.55 -44.57 23.25
C THR A 798 -13.61 -45.56 22.57
N SER A 799 -12.97 -45.14 21.49
CA SER A 799 -11.88 -45.88 20.82
C SER A 799 -10.56 -45.51 21.51
N VAL A 800 -9.86 -46.50 22.07
CA VAL A 800 -8.53 -46.30 22.68
C VAL A 800 -7.46 -46.79 21.71
N GLU A 801 -6.69 -45.84 21.16
CA GLU A 801 -5.84 -46.06 19.98
C GLU A 801 -4.33 -45.96 20.28
N SER A 802 -3.95 -45.61 21.51
CA SER A 802 -2.54 -45.43 21.89
C SER A 802 -2.21 -46.06 23.24
N LEU A 803 -1.03 -46.71 23.32
CA LEU A 803 -0.45 -47.21 24.57
C LEU A 803 -0.18 -46.12 25.61
N HIS A 804 -0.09 -44.86 25.18
CA HIS A 804 0.06 -43.73 26.08
C HIS A 804 -1.24 -43.39 26.83
N ARG A 805 -2.38 -43.96 26.47
CA ARG A 805 -3.61 -43.84 27.25
C ARG A 805 -3.68 -44.92 28.32
N HIS A 806 -2.76 -44.95 29.28
CA HIS A 806 -2.81 -45.91 30.40
C HIS A 806 -3.71 -45.41 31.54
N ILE A 807 -3.85 -46.20 32.60
CA ILE A 807 -4.81 -45.96 33.70
C ILE A 807 -4.62 -44.61 34.42
N GLU A 808 -3.41 -44.05 34.42
CA GLU A 808 -3.12 -42.74 35.04
C GLU A 808 -3.46 -41.56 34.10
N HIS A 809 -3.58 -41.83 32.79
CA HIS A 809 -3.94 -40.87 31.76
C HIS A 809 -5.04 -41.42 30.83
N PRO A 810 -6.20 -41.83 31.38
CA PRO A 810 -7.26 -42.43 30.60
C PRO A 810 -7.92 -41.40 29.68
N ILE A 811 -8.64 -41.89 28.67
CA ILE A 811 -9.63 -41.07 27.97
C ILE A 811 -10.83 -40.90 28.90
N ARG A 812 -11.22 -39.66 29.17
CA ARG A 812 -12.32 -39.30 30.08
C ARG A 812 -13.51 -38.74 29.30
N VAL A 813 -14.69 -39.30 29.53
CA VAL A 813 -15.97 -38.80 28.98
C VAL A 813 -16.87 -38.40 30.15
N LYS A 814 -17.28 -37.14 30.22
CA LYS A 814 -18.28 -36.72 31.20
C LYS A 814 -19.64 -37.22 30.75
N ILE A 815 -20.27 -38.07 31.55
CA ILE A 815 -21.55 -38.71 31.21
C ILE A 815 -22.74 -38.13 31.98
N ALA A 816 -22.51 -37.47 33.11
CA ALA A 816 -23.53 -36.74 33.85
C ALA A 816 -22.94 -35.68 34.78
N GLU A 817 -23.78 -34.71 35.15
CA GLU A 817 -23.61 -33.83 36.31
C GLU A 817 -24.76 -34.13 37.26
N VAL A 818 -24.42 -34.58 38.47
CA VAL A 818 -25.40 -35.07 39.45
C VAL A 818 -25.49 -34.09 40.59
N ALA A 819 -26.65 -33.45 40.74
CA ALA A 819 -26.99 -32.67 41.93
C ALA A 819 -27.40 -33.59 43.07
N PHE A 820 -27.02 -33.24 44.30
CA PHE A 820 -27.29 -34.03 45.50
C PHE A 820 -27.54 -33.18 46.75
N GLU A 821 -28.26 -33.76 47.69
CA GLU A 821 -28.43 -33.21 49.04
C GLU A 821 -27.30 -33.68 49.97
N ALA A 822 -27.06 -32.90 51.04
CA ALA A 822 -26.12 -33.30 52.08
C ALA A 822 -26.58 -34.58 52.81
N ASP A 823 -25.62 -35.39 53.24
CA ASP A 823 -25.80 -36.56 54.10
C ASP A 823 -26.68 -37.69 53.52
N LEU A 824 -27.02 -37.65 52.22
CA LEU A 824 -27.72 -38.72 51.52
C LEU A 824 -26.75 -39.58 50.69
N GLU A 825 -26.98 -40.88 50.62
CA GLU A 825 -26.17 -41.75 49.78
C GLU A 825 -26.60 -41.58 48.31
N VAL A 826 -25.68 -41.09 47.48
CA VAL A 826 -25.85 -40.96 46.05
C VAL A 826 -25.30 -42.22 45.38
N ASN A 827 -26.16 -42.97 44.70
CA ASN A 827 -25.82 -44.14 43.93
C ASN A 827 -25.94 -43.83 42.44
N VAL A 828 -24.85 -44.00 41.69
CA VAL A 828 -24.81 -43.82 40.23
C VAL A 828 -24.47 -45.13 39.56
N LYS A 829 -25.30 -45.55 38.61
CA LYS A 829 -25.15 -46.78 37.84
C LYS A 829 -25.09 -46.50 36.36
N ALA A 830 -24.24 -47.21 35.63
CA ALA A 830 -24.19 -47.16 34.18
C ALA A 830 -23.92 -48.54 33.58
N TRP A 831 -24.60 -48.86 32.48
CA TRP A 831 -24.27 -50.06 31.70
C TRP A 831 -23.03 -49.80 30.86
N VAL A 832 -22.03 -50.68 30.96
CA VAL A 832 -20.79 -50.56 30.20
C VAL A 832 -20.40 -51.88 29.53
N LYS A 833 -19.63 -51.78 28.44
CA LYS A 833 -19.12 -52.93 27.69
C LYS A 833 -17.70 -52.66 27.15
N LYS A 834 -16.93 -53.73 26.96
CA LYS A 834 -15.71 -53.76 26.15
C LYS A 834 -15.94 -54.59 24.88
N ASP A 835 -15.28 -54.26 23.79
CA ASP A 835 -15.23 -55.14 22.61
C ASP A 835 -14.14 -56.21 22.70
N HIS A 836 -13.19 -56.05 23.63
CA HIS A 836 -12.15 -57.03 23.92
C HIS A 836 -11.91 -57.17 25.42
N ALA A 837 -11.80 -58.41 25.89
CA ALA A 837 -11.68 -58.72 27.31
C ALA A 837 -10.44 -58.09 27.98
N SER A 838 -9.27 -58.14 27.33
CA SER A 838 -7.97 -57.79 27.93
C SER A 838 -7.20 -56.66 27.25
N ASN A 839 -7.68 -56.09 26.15
CA ASN A 839 -6.91 -55.07 25.41
C ASN A 839 -7.12 -53.67 25.98
N VAL A 840 -8.28 -53.44 26.59
CA VAL A 840 -8.72 -52.15 27.11
C VAL A 840 -9.33 -52.30 28.50
N GLY A 841 -9.13 -51.30 29.34
CA GLY A 841 -9.80 -51.14 30.63
C GLY A 841 -10.81 -50.01 30.58
N CYS A 842 -11.86 -50.09 31.39
CA CYS A 842 -12.76 -48.96 31.64
C CYS A 842 -13.35 -49.00 33.04
N ARG A 843 -13.70 -47.83 33.57
CA ARG A 843 -14.36 -47.67 34.87
C ARG A 843 -15.34 -46.51 34.87
N LEU A 844 -16.31 -46.60 35.77
CA LEU A 844 -17.18 -45.49 36.16
C LEU A 844 -16.54 -44.81 37.38
N VAL A 845 -16.45 -43.48 37.40
CA VAL A 845 -15.80 -42.75 38.51
C VAL A 845 -16.56 -41.48 38.87
N ALA A 846 -16.70 -41.25 40.17
CA ALA A 846 -16.93 -39.91 40.73
C ALA A 846 -15.58 -39.42 41.28
N PRO A 847 -15.02 -38.31 40.76
CA PRO A 847 -13.73 -37.81 41.18
C PRO A 847 -13.81 -37.26 42.60
N GLU A 848 -12.66 -37.18 43.28
CA GLU A 848 -12.57 -36.53 44.57
C GLU A 848 -13.05 -35.07 44.49
N ASN A 849 -13.94 -34.70 45.40
CA ASN A 849 -14.37 -33.32 45.61
C ASN A 849 -14.44 -33.06 47.12
N SER A 850 -13.28 -32.72 47.68
CA SER A 850 -13.11 -32.47 49.12
C SER A 850 -13.95 -31.31 49.66
N SER A 851 -14.39 -30.38 48.79
CA SER A 851 -15.25 -29.27 49.20
C SER A 851 -16.66 -29.70 49.63
N VAL A 852 -17.11 -30.88 49.19
CA VAL A 852 -18.43 -31.45 49.51
C VAL A 852 -18.30 -32.85 50.13
N GLY A 853 -17.11 -33.21 50.61
CA GLY A 853 -16.86 -34.49 51.30
C GLY A 853 -16.85 -35.73 50.40
N ILE A 854 -16.77 -35.59 49.07
CA ILE A 854 -16.69 -36.75 48.16
C ILE A 854 -15.24 -37.22 48.05
N ILE A 855 -15.00 -38.47 48.42
CA ILE A 855 -13.76 -39.21 48.13
C ILE A 855 -13.90 -39.87 46.76
N GLU A 856 -12.81 -39.93 45.96
CA GLU A 856 -12.87 -40.63 44.67
C GLU A 856 -13.41 -42.06 44.87
N THR A 857 -14.47 -42.38 44.14
CA THR A 857 -15.07 -43.71 44.15
C THR A 857 -15.20 -44.19 42.71
N SER A 858 -14.84 -45.45 42.45
CA SER A 858 -14.88 -46.00 41.10
C SER A 858 -15.24 -47.48 41.09
N ASP A 859 -15.84 -47.94 39.99
CA ASP A 859 -16.15 -49.35 39.73
C ASP A 859 -15.60 -49.73 38.36
N THR A 860 -14.86 -50.84 38.28
CA THR A 860 -14.07 -51.22 37.09
C THR A 860 -14.69 -52.43 36.39
N LYS A 861 -14.79 -52.36 35.06
CA LYS A 861 -15.36 -53.43 34.24
C LYS A 861 -14.48 -54.69 34.25
N ALA A 862 -15.10 -55.86 34.49
CA ALA A 862 -14.42 -57.15 34.44
C ALA A 862 -13.82 -57.48 33.05
N ASN A 863 -12.84 -58.40 33.00
CA ASN A 863 -12.14 -58.80 31.78
C ASN A 863 -12.94 -59.76 30.88
N ASP A 864 -14.04 -59.24 30.33
CA ASP A 864 -14.92 -59.91 29.37
C ASP A 864 -15.48 -58.88 28.36
N THR A 865 -16.33 -59.34 27.43
CA THR A 865 -16.97 -58.52 26.39
C THR A 865 -18.48 -58.34 26.58
N ASP A 866 -19.01 -58.73 27.74
CA ASP A 866 -20.44 -58.66 28.05
C ASP A 866 -20.79 -57.29 28.62
N TRP A 867 -22.07 -56.93 28.51
CA TRP A 867 -22.60 -55.75 29.19
C TRP A 867 -22.64 -56.02 30.70
N GLN A 868 -22.12 -55.08 31.48
CA GLN A 868 -22.15 -55.10 32.95
C GLN A 868 -22.65 -53.75 33.45
N GLN A 869 -23.52 -53.77 34.46
CA GLN A 869 -23.88 -52.55 35.18
C GLN A 869 -22.81 -52.27 36.22
N LEU A 870 -22.12 -51.15 36.07
CA LEU A 870 -21.23 -50.63 37.09
C LEU A 870 -22.01 -49.75 38.06
N SER A 871 -21.59 -49.72 39.32
CA SER A 871 -22.25 -48.97 40.40
C SER A 871 -21.21 -48.29 41.28
N ILE A 872 -21.36 -46.98 41.44
CA ILE A 872 -20.58 -46.17 42.37
C ILE A 872 -21.50 -45.51 43.40
N SER A 873 -21.01 -45.35 44.63
CA SER A 873 -21.77 -44.79 45.74
C SER A 873 -20.91 -43.83 46.55
N PHE A 874 -21.46 -42.68 46.93
CA PHE A 874 -20.81 -41.67 47.77
C PHE A 874 -21.83 -40.90 48.61
N THR A 875 -21.41 -40.40 49.77
CA THR A 875 -22.24 -39.58 50.67
C THR A 875 -21.56 -38.22 50.86
N PRO A 876 -22.07 -37.16 50.23
CA PRO A 876 -21.51 -35.83 50.35
C PRO A 876 -21.90 -35.19 51.69
N THR A 877 -21.01 -34.40 52.28
CA THR A 877 -21.25 -33.72 53.56
C THR A 877 -22.00 -32.39 53.41
N GLU A 878 -22.11 -31.90 52.18
CA GLU A 878 -22.80 -30.65 51.84
C GLU A 878 -23.63 -30.86 50.57
N MET A 879 -24.67 -30.04 50.38
CA MET A 879 -25.42 -30.06 49.12
C MET A 879 -24.54 -29.52 47.98
N GLY A 880 -24.70 -30.08 46.77
CA GLY A 880 -23.83 -29.67 45.67
C GLY A 880 -24.09 -30.41 44.36
N VAL A 881 -23.10 -30.33 43.47
CA VAL A 881 -23.08 -31.02 42.17
C VAL A 881 -21.72 -31.68 42.00
N THR A 882 -21.69 -32.90 41.46
CA THR A 882 -20.45 -33.58 41.06
C THR A 882 -20.56 -34.10 39.64
N GLU A 883 -19.41 -34.19 38.97
CA GLU A 883 -19.31 -34.73 37.63
C GLU A 883 -19.10 -36.24 37.70
N ILE A 884 -19.82 -37.00 36.87
CA ILE A 884 -19.62 -38.43 36.72
C ILE A 884 -18.90 -38.68 35.40
N TRP A 885 -17.79 -39.41 35.49
CA TRP A 885 -16.91 -39.68 34.37
C TRP A 885 -16.88 -41.17 34.03
N PHE A 886 -16.83 -41.46 32.74
CA PHE A 886 -16.47 -42.76 32.20
C PHE A 886 -15.03 -42.69 31.70
N GLU A 887 -14.17 -43.54 32.24
CA GLU A 887 -12.76 -43.59 31.87
C GLU A 887 -12.46 -44.84 31.05
N SER A 888 -11.57 -44.72 30.07
CA SER A 888 -11.10 -45.85 29.25
C SER A 888 -9.61 -45.74 28.95
N TRP A 889 -8.89 -46.86 29.05
CA TRP A 889 -7.43 -46.87 28.90
C TRP A 889 -6.92 -48.15 28.24
N TYR A 890 -5.76 -48.05 27.61
CA TYR A 890 -5.02 -49.10 26.96
C TYR A 890 -4.43 -50.04 28.00
N VAL A 891 -4.53 -51.34 27.73
CA VAL A 891 -3.90 -52.40 28.51
C VAL A 891 -2.91 -53.18 27.65
N ALA A 892 -3.37 -53.73 26.52
CA ALA A 892 -2.56 -54.60 25.67
C ALA A 892 -2.77 -54.41 24.15
N GLY A 893 -3.79 -53.67 23.72
CA GLY A 893 -4.05 -53.43 22.30
C GLY A 893 -5.10 -52.33 22.07
N VAL A 894 -5.20 -51.87 20.81
CA VAL A 894 -6.25 -50.93 20.39
C VAL A 894 -7.61 -51.62 20.47
N SER A 895 -8.57 -50.99 21.14
CA SER A 895 -9.91 -51.55 21.40
C SER A 895 -10.92 -50.45 21.74
N ASN A 896 -12.19 -50.83 21.86
CA ASN A 896 -13.29 -49.92 22.16
C ASN A 896 -14.00 -50.26 23.47
N THR A 897 -14.52 -49.22 24.11
CA THR A 897 -15.38 -49.31 25.29
C THR A 897 -16.66 -48.54 25.05
N TYR A 898 -17.71 -48.91 25.78
CA TYR A 898 -19.04 -48.36 25.60
C TYR A 898 -19.68 -48.06 26.94
N VAL A 899 -20.37 -46.92 27.03
CA VAL A 899 -21.21 -46.55 28.17
C VAL A 899 -22.59 -46.15 27.68
N GLY A 900 -23.61 -46.84 28.20
CA GLY A 900 -25.01 -46.65 27.87
C GLY A 900 -25.71 -45.76 28.89
N THR A 901 -26.96 -46.10 29.18
CA THR A 901 -27.85 -45.31 30.04
C THR A 901 -27.33 -45.24 31.48
N ILE A 902 -27.45 -44.05 32.07
CA ILE A 902 -27.11 -43.75 33.45
C ILE A 902 -28.38 -43.73 34.32
N ALA A 903 -28.30 -44.28 35.53
CA ALA A 903 -29.33 -44.20 36.56
C ALA A 903 -28.73 -43.61 37.83
N VAL A 904 -29.43 -42.66 38.44
CA VAL A 904 -29.01 -41.97 39.65
C VAL A 904 -30.12 -42.08 40.68
N THR A 905 -29.77 -42.48 41.90
CA THR A 905 -30.70 -42.53 43.04
C THR A 905 -30.05 -41.91 44.26
N GLN A 906 -30.86 -41.24 45.09
CA GLN A 906 -30.44 -40.65 46.37
C GLN A 906 -31.36 -41.22 47.46
N ALA A 907 -30.79 -41.68 48.56
CA ALA A 907 -31.52 -42.33 49.65
C ALA A 907 -31.04 -41.87 51.03
#